data_AF-A0A452RM17-F1
#
_entry.id   AF-A0A452RM17-F1
#
_cell.length_a   1.000
_cell.length_b   1.000
_cell.length_c   1.000
_cell.angle_alpha   90.00
_cell.angle_beta   90.00
_cell.angle_gamma   90.00
#
_symmetry.space_group_name_H-M   'P 1'
#
loop_
_entity.id
_entity.type
_entity.pdbx_description
1 polymer ?
#
loop_
_entity_poly.entity_id
_entity_poly.type
_entity_poly.pdbx_seq_one_letter_code
_entity_poly.pdbx_strand_id
1 'polypeptide(L)'
;HLLNRSLCLSPLEVSQMKDEDFSQNLILDSSTLLFTHIPAIFFVLHLVYEELKLNTLMGEGIRSLVGLLVQLARDLKLEPYVDHYYRDYPTLVRTAGQVCTIDQGKSIIFTSEPNNCSSGSMLLLIFLLNFYFKIIQKNLLFICDFHSTSVSSLAERLVVWMTNVGFTLRDLETLPFGIALPIRDAIYHCREQPASDWPEAVCLLIGRQDLSKQACEGNLPKGKSVLSSDVPSGTETEEEDDGMNDMNQEVMSLIWSEDLRVQDVRRLLQSAHPVRVNVVQYPELSDHEFIEEKENRLLQLCQRTMALPVGRGMFTLFSYHPVPTEPLPIPKLNLTGRAPPRNTTVDLNSGNIDVPPNMTSWASFHNGVAAGLKIAPASQIDSAWIVYNKPKHAELANEYAGFLMALGLNGHLTKLATLNIHDYLTKGHEMTSIGLLLGVSAAKLGTMDMSITRLLSIHIPALLPPTSTELDVPHNVQVAAVVGIGLVYQGTAHRHTAEVLLAEIGRPPGPEMEYCTDRESYSLAAGLALGMVCLGHGSNLIGMSDLNVPEQLYQYMVGGHRRFQAGMHREKHKSPSYQIKEGDTINVDVTCPGATLALAMIYLKTNNRSIADWLRAPDTMYLLDFVKPEFLLLRTLARCLILWDDILPNSKWVDSNVPQIIRENSISLSEIELPCSEDLNLETLSQAHVYIIAGACLSLGFRFAGSENLSAFNCLHKFAKDFMTYLSAPNASVTGPYNLETCLSVVLLSLAMVMAGSGNLKVLQLCRFLHMKTGGEMNYGFHLAHHMALGLLFLGGGRYSLSTSNSSIAALLCALYPHFPAHSTDNRYHLQALRHLYVLAAEPRLLVPVDVDTNMPCYALLEVTYKGTQWYEQTKEELMAPTLLPELHLLKQIKVKGPRYWELLIDLSKGTQHLKYDGVLYVKLRAGQLSYKEDPMGWQSLLAQTVANRNSEARAFKAMRRLGRREMSETSELWQIKLVLEFFSSRSHQERLQNHPKRGLFMNSEFLPVVKCTIDNTLDQWLQAGGDVCVHAYLSGQLFEESQLSMLACFLVYHSVPAPWHLPSIGLEGSTSFAELLFKFKQLKMPVRALLRLAPLLLGNPQPMVM
;
A
#
# COMPACT_ATOMS: atom_id res chain seq x y z
N HIS A 1 2.12 -31.04 -61.64
CA HIS A 1 3.16 -31.74 -62.43
C HIS A 1 3.87 -32.79 -61.57
N LEU A 2 4.30 -33.92 -62.15
CA LEU A 2 4.65 -35.19 -61.44
C LEU A 2 5.58 -35.08 -60.21
N LEU A 3 5.03 -35.34 -59.01
CA LEU A 3 5.71 -35.27 -57.70
C LEU A 3 6.07 -33.83 -57.24
N ASN A 4 5.53 -32.84 -57.97
CA ASN A 4 5.55 -31.37 -57.84
C ASN A 4 6.42 -30.47 -58.78
N ARG A 5 7.56 -30.82 -59.38
CA ARG A 5 8.26 -32.11 -59.45
C ARG A 5 9.12 -32.40 -58.22
N SER A 6 9.08 -33.67 -57.83
CA SER A 6 9.81 -34.31 -56.73
C SER A 6 10.23 -33.43 -55.53
N LEU A 7 9.28 -32.69 -54.95
CA LEU A 7 9.26 -32.04 -53.61
C LEU A 7 9.58 -30.55 -53.40
N CYS A 8 10.16 -29.78 -54.33
CA CYS A 8 10.66 -28.43 -53.97
C CYS A 8 9.60 -27.30 -54.02
N LEU A 9 9.50 -26.58 -52.91
CA LEU A 9 8.55 -25.50 -52.57
C LEU A 9 8.78 -24.15 -53.30
N SER A 10 7.73 -23.32 -53.30
CA SER A 10 7.72 -21.85 -53.55
C SER A 10 7.72 -21.37 -55.02
N PRO A 11 7.37 -20.09 -55.31
CA PRO A 11 5.97 -19.62 -55.32
C PRO A 11 5.60 -18.87 -56.63
N LEU A 12 4.40 -18.27 -56.65
CA LEU A 12 3.86 -17.23 -57.57
C LEU A 12 2.76 -17.62 -58.57
N GLU A 13 1.83 -16.67 -58.67
CA GLU A 13 0.98 -16.30 -59.81
C GLU A 13 -0.05 -17.30 -60.34
N VAL A 14 -1.30 -17.09 -59.88
CA VAL A 14 -2.52 -17.62 -60.48
C VAL A 14 -2.72 -17.01 -61.87
N SER A 15 -2.24 -17.70 -62.90
CA SER A 15 -2.71 -17.51 -64.27
C SER A 15 -3.89 -18.44 -64.55
N GLN A 16 -5.04 -17.87 -64.89
CA GLN A 16 -6.18 -18.64 -65.40
C GLN A 16 -5.79 -19.24 -66.76
N MET A 17 -5.67 -20.56 -66.83
CA MET A 17 -5.68 -21.28 -68.12
C MET A 17 -7.06 -21.88 -68.35
N LYS A 18 -7.53 -21.74 -69.60
CA LYS A 18 -8.81 -22.25 -70.07
C LYS A 18 -8.74 -23.76 -70.26
N ASP A 19 -9.91 -24.40 -70.20
CA ASP A 19 -10.07 -25.81 -70.54
C ASP A 19 -9.66 -26.09 -72.00
N GLU A 20 -8.68 -26.96 -72.19
CA GLU A 20 -8.58 -27.90 -73.33
C GLU A 20 -7.57 -29.02 -72.98
N ASP A 21 -7.89 -30.25 -73.40
CA ASP A 21 -7.08 -31.48 -73.42
C ASP A 21 -6.40 -32.02 -72.13
N PHE A 22 -7.12 -32.87 -71.37
CA PHE A 22 -6.53 -33.79 -70.38
C PHE A 22 -7.04 -35.24 -70.50
N SER A 23 -6.61 -35.95 -71.55
CA SER A 23 -6.84 -37.39 -71.78
C SER A 23 -5.54 -38.19 -71.95
N GLN A 24 -4.59 -38.01 -71.01
CA GLN A 24 -3.39 -38.86 -70.92
C GLN A 24 -3.34 -39.60 -69.58
N ASN A 25 -3.24 -40.94 -69.64
CA ASN A 25 -3.04 -41.79 -68.48
C ASN A 25 -1.62 -41.58 -67.92
N LEU A 26 -1.51 -40.95 -66.75
CA LEU A 26 -0.25 -40.78 -66.05
C LEU A 26 0.14 -42.06 -65.30
N ILE A 27 1.27 -42.65 -65.68
CA ILE A 27 1.87 -43.81 -65.02
C ILE A 27 2.86 -43.33 -63.96
N LEU A 28 2.82 -43.90 -62.76
CA LEU A 28 3.72 -43.55 -61.66
C LEU A 28 5.01 -44.38 -61.72
N ASP A 29 6.16 -43.72 -61.86
CA ASP A 29 7.47 -44.37 -61.95
C ASP A 29 7.85 -45.06 -60.62
N SER A 30 8.00 -46.39 -60.67
CA SER A 30 8.34 -47.24 -59.53
C SER A 30 9.84 -47.36 -59.24
N SER A 31 10.69 -46.73 -60.05
CA SER A 31 12.15 -46.75 -59.90
C SER A 31 12.72 -45.61 -59.03
N THR A 32 11.89 -44.62 -58.65
CA THR A 32 12.35 -43.47 -57.87
C THR A 32 12.67 -43.80 -56.41
N LEU A 33 13.72 -43.18 -55.86
CA LEU A 33 14.28 -43.43 -54.52
C LEU A 33 13.24 -43.36 -53.39
N LEU A 34 12.25 -42.48 -53.51
CA LEU A 34 11.22 -42.27 -52.49
C LEU A 34 10.00 -43.17 -52.66
N PHE A 35 9.90 -43.96 -53.74
CA PHE A 35 8.71 -44.77 -54.06
C PHE A 35 8.34 -45.73 -52.91
N THR A 36 9.33 -46.42 -52.36
CA THR A 36 9.18 -47.33 -51.20
C THR A 36 8.78 -46.60 -49.91
N HIS A 37 8.95 -45.29 -49.85
CA HIS A 37 8.66 -44.46 -48.68
C HIS A 37 7.41 -43.57 -48.85
N ILE A 38 6.73 -43.58 -50.01
CA ILE A 38 5.51 -42.79 -50.26
C ILE A 38 4.46 -42.96 -49.14
N PRO A 39 4.15 -44.18 -48.64
CA PRO A 39 3.19 -44.34 -47.54
C PRO A 39 3.62 -43.65 -46.23
N ALA A 40 4.92 -43.68 -45.90
CA ALA A 40 5.45 -43.00 -44.72
C ALA A 40 5.48 -41.48 -44.90
N ILE A 41 5.83 -41.00 -46.10
CA ILE A 41 5.79 -39.58 -46.47
C ILE A 41 4.35 -39.04 -46.38
N PHE A 42 3.38 -39.78 -46.90
CA PHE A 42 1.96 -39.44 -46.80
C PHE A 42 1.52 -39.32 -45.33
N PHE A 43 1.84 -40.30 -44.49
CA PHE A 43 1.46 -40.28 -43.07
C PHE A 43 2.10 -39.11 -42.31
N VAL A 44 3.39 -38.83 -42.54
CA VAL A 44 4.08 -37.68 -41.92
C VAL A 44 3.51 -36.34 -42.40
N LEU A 45 3.21 -36.19 -43.70
CA LEU A 45 2.58 -34.98 -44.22
C LEU A 45 1.14 -34.80 -43.72
N HIS A 46 0.39 -35.89 -43.48
CA HIS A 46 -0.90 -35.86 -42.82
C HIS A 46 -0.78 -35.38 -41.35
N LEU A 47 0.24 -35.82 -40.60
CA LEU A 47 0.50 -35.30 -39.25
C LEU A 47 0.86 -33.81 -39.27
N VAL A 48 1.66 -33.35 -40.24
CA VAL A 48 1.94 -31.92 -40.45
C VAL A 48 0.66 -31.15 -40.75
N TYR A 49 -0.25 -31.70 -41.55
CA TYR A 49 -1.56 -31.09 -41.82
C TYR A 49 -2.39 -30.92 -40.54
N GLU A 50 -2.44 -31.92 -39.66
CA GLU A 50 -3.14 -31.82 -38.37
C GLU A 50 -2.47 -30.83 -37.40
N GLU A 51 -1.13 -30.69 -37.41
CA GLU A 51 -0.43 -29.64 -36.64
C GLU A 51 -0.72 -28.23 -37.20
N LEU A 52 -0.75 -28.06 -38.53
CA LEU A 52 -1.07 -26.77 -39.15
C LEU A 52 -2.52 -26.33 -38.87
N LYS A 53 -3.48 -27.25 -38.69
CA LYS A 53 -4.83 -26.90 -38.21
C LYS A 53 -4.83 -26.22 -36.84
N LEU A 54 -3.86 -26.53 -35.97
CA LEU A 54 -3.74 -25.93 -34.64
C LEU A 54 -3.15 -24.51 -34.70
N ASN A 55 -2.57 -24.08 -35.82
CA ASN A 55 -2.01 -22.73 -35.98
C ASN A 55 -2.77 -21.94 -37.06
N THR A 56 -3.69 -21.08 -36.62
CA THR A 56 -4.52 -20.26 -37.52
C THR A 56 -3.72 -19.30 -38.42
N LEU A 57 -2.46 -19.00 -38.11
CA LEU A 57 -1.59 -18.20 -38.97
C LEU A 57 -1.21 -18.91 -40.29
N MET A 58 -1.27 -20.24 -40.33
CA MET A 58 -0.88 -21.05 -41.49
C MET A 58 -2.05 -21.40 -42.42
N GLY A 59 -3.16 -20.65 -42.34
CA GLY A 59 -4.41 -20.89 -43.07
C GLY A 59 -4.31 -20.91 -44.60
N GLU A 60 -3.28 -20.28 -45.19
CA GLU A 60 -3.02 -20.35 -46.64
C GLU A 60 -2.14 -21.56 -46.99
N GLY A 61 -1.12 -21.85 -46.18
CA GLY A 61 -0.22 -23.00 -46.39
C GLY A 61 -0.94 -24.35 -46.30
N ILE A 62 -1.92 -24.47 -45.39
CA ILE A 62 -2.74 -25.68 -45.26
C ILE A 62 -3.57 -25.98 -46.51
N ARG A 63 -4.11 -24.97 -47.22
CA ARG A 63 -4.85 -25.17 -48.48
C ARG A 63 -3.98 -25.80 -49.57
N SER A 64 -2.75 -25.33 -49.69
CA SER A 64 -1.76 -25.87 -50.63
C SER A 64 -1.37 -27.32 -50.27
N LEU A 65 -1.22 -27.61 -48.97
CA LEU A 65 -0.89 -28.95 -48.48
C LEU A 65 -2.03 -29.97 -48.72
N VAL A 66 -3.29 -29.55 -48.57
CA VAL A 66 -4.47 -30.38 -48.88
C VAL A 66 -4.47 -30.85 -50.33
N GLY A 67 -4.15 -29.96 -51.29
CA GLY A 67 -4.08 -30.33 -52.71
C GLY A 67 -3.08 -31.47 -52.98
N LEU A 68 -1.93 -31.45 -52.30
CA LEU A 68 -0.93 -32.53 -52.37
C LEU A 68 -1.45 -33.82 -51.70
N LEU A 69 -2.01 -33.71 -50.49
CA LEU A 69 -2.46 -34.85 -49.70
C LEU A 69 -3.65 -35.58 -50.32
N VAL A 70 -4.59 -34.85 -50.94
CA VAL A 70 -5.74 -35.44 -51.67
C VAL A 70 -5.26 -36.22 -52.89
N GLN A 71 -4.26 -35.73 -53.62
CA GLN A 71 -3.69 -36.47 -54.75
C GLN A 71 -2.95 -37.73 -54.27
N LEU A 72 -2.10 -37.62 -53.25
CA LEU A 72 -1.40 -38.79 -52.68
C LEU A 72 -2.37 -39.84 -52.11
N ALA A 73 -3.45 -39.41 -51.44
CA ALA A 73 -4.46 -40.33 -50.92
C ALA A 73 -5.21 -41.06 -52.05
N ARG A 74 -5.48 -40.40 -53.18
CA ARG A 74 -6.09 -41.01 -54.39
C ARG A 74 -5.15 -42.00 -55.05
N ASP A 75 -3.90 -41.63 -55.27
CA ASP A 75 -2.90 -42.49 -55.90
C ASP A 75 -2.58 -43.72 -55.03
N LEU A 76 -2.67 -43.60 -53.70
CA LEU A 76 -2.58 -44.71 -52.74
C LEU A 76 -3.90 -45.47 -52.49
N LYS A 77 -5.03 -45.05 -53.09
CA LYS A 77 -6.39 -45.61 -52.90
C LYS A 77 -6.88 -45.60 -51.45
N LEU A 78 -6.54 -44.56 -50.69
CA LEU A 78 -6.89 -44.36 -49.29
C LEU A 78 -8.19 -43.54 -49.14
N GLU A 79 -9.31 -44.11 -49.57
CA GLU A 79 -10.63 -43.45 -49.54
C GLU A 79 -11.03 -42.81 -48.19
N PRO A 80 -10.74 -43.40 -47.01
CA PRO A 80 -11.07 -42.77 -45.73
C PRO A 80 -10.35 -41.43 -45.49
N TYR A 81 -9.13 -41.27 -46.03
CA TYR A 81 -8.40 -40.01 -45.96
C TYR A 81 -8.92 -38.99 -46.97
N VAL A 82 -9.36 -39.43 -48.16
CA VAL A 82 -10.01 -38.55 -49.15
C VAL A 82 -11.31 -37.96 -48.58
N ASP A 83 -12.16 -38.77 -47.95
CA ASP A 83 -13.38 -38.30 -47.26
C ASP A 83 -13.05 -37.36 -46.08
N HIS A 84 -11.97 -37.64 -45.33
CA HIS A 84 -11.51 -36.76 -44.27
C HIS A 84 -11.13 -35.36 -44.79
N TYR A 85 -10.32 -35.27 -45.85
CA TYR A 85 -9.98 -33.98 -46.46
C TYR A 85 -11.19 -33.29 -47.11
N TYR A 86 -12.13 -34.05 -47.67
CA TYR A 86 -13.38 -33.53 -48.21
C TYR A 86 -14.25 -32.85 -47.15
N ARG A 87 -14.39 -33.45 -45.96
CA ARG A 87 -15.14 -32.87 -44.83
C ARG A 87 -14.58 -31.53 -44.38
N ASP A 88 -13.26 -31.33 -44.46
CA ASP A 88 -12.60 -30.08 -44.06
C ASP A 88 -12.62 -29.02 -45.17
N TYR A 89 -12.38 -29.43 -46.43
CA TYR A 89 -12.24 -28.57 -47.61
C TYR A 89 -13.08 -29.08 -48.80
N PRO A 90 -14.43 -28.94 -48.75
CA PRO A 90 -15.32 -29.48 -49.78
C PRO A 90 -15.04 -28.92 -51.18
N THR A 91 -14.61 -27.66 -51.27
CA THR A 91 -14.34 -26.97 -52.54
C THR A 91 -13.02 -27.38 -53.21
N LEU A 92 -12.08 -27.99 -52.47
CA LEU A 92 -10.80 -28.45 -53.01
C LEU A 92 -10.85 -29.91 -53.50
N VAL A 93 -11.75 -30.73 -52.95
CA VAL A 93 -11.86 -32.16 -53.27
C VAL A 93 -12.91 -32.40 -54.36
N ARG A 94 -12.55 -32.14 -55.63
CA ARG A 94 -13.40 -32.43 -56.80
C ARG A 94 -13.63 -33.93 -56.97
N THR A 95 -14.87 -34.35 -57.24
CA THR A 95 -15.27 -35.76 -57.42
C THR A 95 -14.54 -36.47 -58.57
N ALA A 96 -14.12 -35.72 -59.59
CA ALA A 96 -13.32 -36.22 -60.72
C ALA A 96 -11.84 -35.80 -60.61
N GLY A 97 -11.02 -36.64 -59.96
CA GLY A 97 -9.56 -36.52 -59.97
C GLY A 97 -8.91 -37.62 -60.80
N GLN A 98 -7.82 -37.31 -61.50
CA GLN A 98 -7.00 -38.35 -62.13
C GLN A 98 -6.28 -39.18 -61.06
N VAL A 99 -6.44 -40.50 -61.14
CA VAL A 99 -5.66 -41.49 -60.36
C VAL A 99 -4.51 -41.96 -61.22
N CYS A 100 -3.27 -41.83 -60.74
CA CYS A 100 -2.10 -42.33 -61.44
C CYS A 100 -2.08 -43.87 -61.39
N THR A 101 -1.82 -44.54 -62.52
CA THR A 101 -1.72 -45.99 -62.54
C THR A 101 -0.35 -46.46 -62.03
N ILE A 102 -0.37 -47.38 -61.06
CA ILE A 102 0.82 -48.03 -60.51
C ILE A 102 0.95 -49.41 -61.16
N ASP A 103 2.11 -49.69 -61.74
CA ASP A 103 2.37 -50.93 -62.45
C ASP A 103 2.38 -52.14 -61.50
N GLN A 104 1.68 -53.22 -61.86
CA GLN A 104 1.24 -54.27 -60.92
C GLN A 104 2.34 -55.25 -60.45
N GLY A 105 3.61 -54.90 -60.59
CA GLY A 105 4.76 -55.80 -60.34
C GLY A 105 5.18 -55.96 -58.87
N LYS A 106 4.77 -55.07 -57.96
CA LYS A 106 5.08 -55.15 -56.51
C LYS A 106 3.91 -54.65 -55.67
N SER A 107 3.16 -55.57 -55.07
CA SER A 107 2.13 -55.25 -54.08
C SER A 107 2.78 -54.78 -52.77
N ILE A 108 2.65 -53.49 -52.46
CA ILE A 108 2.93 -52.97 -51.12
C ILE A 108 1.74 -53.36 -50.23
N ILE A 109 1.85 -54.51 -49.56
CA ILE A 109 0.85 -55.00 -48.62
C ILE A 109 0.92 -54.14 -47.35
N PHE A 110 -0.13 -53.36 -47.09
CA PHE A 110 -0.33 -52.70 -45.80
C PHE A 110 -0.72 -53.74 -44.73
N THR A 111 0.24 -54.15 -43.89
CA THR A 111 -0.05 -54.91 -42.66
C THR A 111 -0.29 -53.95 -41.48
N SER A 112 -1.40 -53.23 -41.52
CA SER A 112 -1.94 -52.50 -40.37
C SER A 112 -3.46 -52.39 -40.50
N GLU A 113 -4.21 -53.08 -39.65
CA GLU A 113 -5.67 -53.03 -39.67
C GLU A 113 -6.19 -51.60 -39.42
N PRO A 114 -7.15 -51.09 -40.22
CA PRO A 114 -7.71 -49.74 -40.05
C PRO A 114 -8.78 -49.66 -38.92
N ASN A 115 -8.85 -50.64 -38.02
CA ASN A 115 -9.96 -50.88 -37.09
C ASN A 115 -10.10 -49.88 -35.92
N ASN A 116 -9.28 -48.83 -35.84
CA ASN A 116 -9.31 -47.84 -34.75
C ASN A 116 -9.55 -46.39 -35.19
N CYS A 117 -9.82 -46.12 -36.47
CA CYS A 117 -10.01 -44.76 -36.98
C CYS A 117 -11.40 -44.14 -36.70
N SER A 118 -12.20 -44.76 -35.83
CA SER A 118 -13.57 -44.35 -35.50
C SER A 118 -13.72 -43.99 -34.01
N SER A 119 -13.33 -42.77 -33.63
CA SER A 119 -14.03 -41.94 -32.62
C SER A 119 -13.21 -40.74 -32.13
N GLY A 120 -13.89 -39.75 -31.54
CA GLY A 120 -13.27 -38.57 -30.90
C GLY A 120 -12.27 -38.85 -29.76
N SER A 121 -12.14 -40.09 -29.29
CA SER A 121 -11.01 -40.51 -28.45
C SER A 121 -9.68 -40.54 -29.21
N MET A 122 -9.68 -40.74 -30.53
CA MET A 122 -8.49 -40.59 -31.36
C MET A 122 -8.17 -39.12 -31.64
N LEU A 123 -9.15 -38.20 -31.68
CA LEU A 123 -8.86 -36.76 -31.71
C LEU A 123 -8.18 -36.32 -30.40
N LEU A 124 -8.53 -36.93 -29.26
CA LEU A 124 -7.80 -36.78 -28.01
C LEU A 124 -6.42 -37.47 -28.03
N LEU A 125 -6.30 -38.62 -28.70
CA LEU A 125 -5.04 -39.35 -28.86
C LEU A 125 -4.08 -38.67 -29.85
N ILE A 126 -4.59 -37.96 -30.85
CA ILE A 126 -3.86 -37.12 -31.81
C ILE A 126 -3.54 -35.77 -31.16
N PHE A 127 -4.43 -35.24 -30.32
CA PHE A 127 -4.08 -34.17 -29.38
C PHE A 127 -2.86 -34.56 -28.56
N LEU A 128 -2.88 -35.75 -27.96
CA LEU A 128 -1.77 -36.30 -27.18
C LEU A 128 -0.54 -36.56 -28.07
N LEU A 129 -0.67 -37.20 -29.23
CA LEU A 129 0.44 -37.55 -30.13
C LEU A 129 1.12 -36.31 -30.77
N ASN A 130 0.38 -35.23 -31.04
CA ASN A 130 0.97 -33.98 -31.53
C ASN A 130 1.48 -33.09 -30.38
N PHE A 131 0.88 -33.13 -29.17
CA PHE A 131 1.57 -32.69 -27.94
C PHE A 131 2.92 -33.38 -27.77
N TYR A 132 2.94 -34.71 -27.97
CA TYR A 132 4.14 -35.55 -27.89
C TYR A 132 5.22 -35.11 -28.88
N PHE A 133 4.87 -34.64 -30.08
CA PHE A 133 5.87 -34.22 -31.06
C PHE A 133 6.55 -32.88 -30.70
N LYS A 134 5.81 -31.93 -30.11
CA LYS A 134 6.41 -30.69 -29.56
C LYS A 134 7.27 -30.95 -28.30
N ILE A 135 7.13 -32.14 -27.70
CA ILE A 135 7.89 -32.62 -26.54
C ILE A 135 9.23 -33.30 -26.91
N ILE A 136 9.51 -33.59 -28.20
CA ILE A 136 10.79 -34.18 -28.65
C ILE A 136 11.97 -33.16 -28.68
N GLN A 137 11.95 -32.18 -27.78
CA GLN A 137 13.16 -31.49 -27.31
C GLN A 137 13.42 -31.60 -25.80
N LYS A 138 12.51 -32.18 -24.99
CA LYS A 138 12.77 -32.55 -23.59
C LYS A 138 11.73 -33.50 -22.97
N ASN A 139 12.22 -34.72 -22.73
CA ASN A 139 11.87 -35.65 -21.65
C ASN A 139 10.59 -36.52 -21.66
N LEU A 140 10.86 -37.74 -21.19
CA LEU A 140 10.00 -38.88 -20.83
C LEU A 140 9.07 -38.61 -19.62
N LEU A 141 8.68 -37.36 -19.35
CA LEU A 141 8.17 -36.94 -18.03
C LEU A 141 6.63 -36.90 -17.87
N PHE A 142 5.86 -37.28 -18.89
CA PHE A 142 4.40 -37.07 -18.89
C PHE A 142 3.60 -38.03 -17.98
N ILE A 143 4.23 -39.08 -17.43
CA ILE A 143 3.55 -40.15 -16.67
C ILE A 143 3.94 -40.17 -15.18
N CYS A 144 5.07 -39.58 -14.78
CA CYS A 144 5.54 -39.67 -13.39
C CYS A 144 4.98 -38.60 -12.44
N ASP A 145 4.75 -37.37 -12.90
CA ASP A 145 4.44 -36.23 -12.00
C ASP A 145 2.94 -36.00 -11.71
N PHE A 146 2.04 -36.89 -12.15
CA PHE A 146 0.64 -36.81 -11.70
C PHE A 146 0.48 -37.07 -10.19
N HIS A 147 1.50 -37.67 -9.55
CA HIS A 147 1.56 -37.97 -8.12
C HIS A 147 2.48 -37.07 -7.28
N SER A 148 3.16 -36.07 -7.86
CA SER A 148 3.92 -35.10 -7.03
C SER A 148 2.97 -34.19 -6.24
N THR A 149 3.23 -34.08 -4.95
CA THR A 149 2.34 -33.48 -3.93
C THR A 149 2.18 -31.95 -4.02
N SER A 150 1.08 -31.44 -3.44
CA SER A 150 0.84 -30.04 -2.99
C SER A 150 0.18 -28.98 -3.90
N VAL A 151 -0.67 -29.33 -4.87
CA VAL A 151 -1.54 -28.35 -5.58
C VAL A 151 -3.00 -28.81 -5.62
N SER A 152 -3.91 -27.91 -5.23
CA SER A 152 -5.32 -28.20 -4.89
C SER A 152 -6.30 -28.31 -6.06
N SER A 153 -6.06 -27.64 -7.19
CA SER A 153 -6.97 -27.63 -8.34
C SER A 153 -6.34 -28.14 -9.63
N LEU A 154 -7.13 -28.84 -10.43
CA LEU A 154 -6.74 -29.34 -11.75
C LEU A 154 -6.50 -28.20 -12.75
N ALA A 155 -7.20 -27.07 -12.61
CA ALA A 155 -6.98 -25.88 -13.44
C ALA A 155 -5.63 -25.22 -13.14
N GLU A 156 -5.27 -25.08 -11.86
CA GLU A 156 -3.99 -24.51 -11.41
C GLU A 156 -2.81 -25.32 -11.97
N ARG A 157 -2.90 -26.65 -11.85
CA ARG A 157 -1.88 -27.58 -12.37
C ARG A 157 -1.70 -27.44 -13.89
N LEU A 158 -2.78 -27.25 -14.65
CA LEU A 158 -2.72 -27.06 -16.10
C LEU A 158 -2.02 -25.74 -16.46
N VAL A 159 -2.39 -24.63 -15.82
CA VAL A 159 -1.82 -23.30 -16.14
C VAL A 159 -0.33 -23.24 -15.78
N VAL A 160 0.06 -23.73 -14.59
CA VAL A 160 1.48 -23.80 -14.19
C VAL A 160 2.28 -24.70 -15.15
N TRP A 161 1.73 -25.85 -15.54
CA TRP A 161 2.37 -26.74 -16.50
C TRP A 161 2.55 -26.08 -17.89
N MET A 162 1.54 -25.36 -18.40
CA MET A 162 1.64 -24.63 -19.66
C MET A 162 2.76 -23.57 -19.63
N THR A 163 2.88 -22.85 -18.52
CA THR A 163 3.96 -21.87 -18.31
C THR A 163 5.33 -22.54 -18.28
N ASN A 164 5.47 -23.71 -17.64
CA ASN A 164 6.72 -24.47 -17.61
C ASN A 164 7.15 -25.00 -19.00
N VAL A 165 6.19 -25.22 -19.90
CA VAL A 165 6.43 -25.56 -21.32
C VAL A 165 6.81 -24.33 -22.16
N GLY A 166 6.63 -23.11 -21.63
CA GLY A 166 6.87 -21.86 -22.34
C GLY A 166 5.72 -21.43 -23.25
N PHE A 167 4.50 -21.96 -23.05
CA PHE A 167 3.33 -21.58 -23.84
C PHE A 167 2.70 -20.29 -23.31
N THR A 168 2.69 -19.22 -24.10
CA THR A 168 2.27 -17.88 -23.67
C THR A 168 0.82 -17.55 -24.06
N LEU A 169 0.31 -16.43 -23.54
CA LEU A 169 -1.02 -15.91 -23.90
C LEU A 169 -1.12 -15.57 -25.40
N ARG A 170 -0.02 -15.14 -26.03
CA ARG A 170 0.02 -14.85 -27.49
C ARG A 170 -0.13 -16.13 -28.31
N ASP A 171 0.50 -17.22 -27.88
CA ASP A 171 0.35 -18.54 -28.52
C ASP A 171 -1.08 -19.09 -28.35
N LEU A 172 -1.77 -18.74 -27.26
CA LEU A 172 -3.19 -19.07 -27.05
C LEU A 172 -4.13 -18.32 -28.01
N GLU A 173 -3.67 -17.28 -28.71
CA GLU A 173 -4.43 -16.58 -29.75
C GLU A 173 -4.24 -17.20 -31.14
N THR A 174 -3.17 -17.96 -31.37
CA THR A 174 -2.96 -18.70 -32.63
C THR A 174 -3.80 -19.97 -32.71
N LEU A 175 -4.19 -20.55 -31.56
CA LEU A 175 -5.06 -21.73 -31.50
C LEU A 175 -6.50 -21.43 -31.97
N PRO A 176 -7.15 -22.35 -32.70
CA PRO A 176 -8.59 -22.28 -33.02
C PRO A 176 -9.44 -22.10 -31.76
N PHE A 177 -10.49 -21.28 -31.79
CA PHE A 177 -11.16 -20.85 -30.55
C PHE A 177 -11.88 -22.00 -29.82
N GLY A 178 -12.44 -22.97 -30.55
CA GLY A 178 -13.05 -24.18 -29.96
C GLY A 178 -12.04 -25.10 -29.28
N ILE A 179 -10.78 -25.07 -29.75
CA ILE A 179 -9.64 -25.79 -29.18
C ILE A 179 -9.03 -25.05 -27.99
N ALA A 180 -8.92 -23.71 -28.08
CA ALA A 180 -8.47 -22.87 -26.98
C ALA A 180 -9.48 -22.80 -25.82
N LEU A 181 -10.75 -23.18 -26.02
CA LEU A 181 -11.82 -22.99 -25.03
C LEU A 181 -11.56 -23.67 -23.68
N PRO A 182 -11.19 -24.97 -23.58
CA PRO A 182 -10.94 -25.61 -22.28
C PRO A 182 -9.75 -24.99 -21.53
N ILE A 183 -8.77 -24.48 -22.27
CA ILE A 183 -7.60 -23.76 -21.73
C ILE A 183 -8.03 -22.37 -21.21
N ARG A 184 -8.84 -21.64 -21.98
CA ARG A 184 -9.38 -20.33 -21.59
C ARG A 184 -10.35 -20.44 -20.40
N ASP A 185 -11.09 -21.53 -20.29
CA ASP A 185 -11.93 -21.88 -19.14
C ASP A 185 -11.07 -22.15 -17.88
N ALA A 186 -10.01 -22.95 -17.99
CA ALA A 186 -9.06 -23.17 -16.90
C ALA A 186 -8.39 -21.86 -16.45
N ILE A 187 -7.94 -21.02 -17.39
CA ILE A 187 -7.39 -19.69 -17.12
C ILE A 187 -8.43 -18.78 -16.42
N TYR A 188 -9.69 -18.80 -16.87
CA TYR A 188 -10.77 -18.02 -16.27
C TYR A 188 -10.99 -18.41 -14.81
N HIS A 189 -11.02 -19.71 -14.50
CA HIS A 189 -11.15 -20.21 -13.13
C HIS A 189 -9.92 -19.88 -12.25
N CYS A 190 -8.70 -20.02 -12.77
CA CYS A 190 -7.48 -19.60 -12.06
C CYS A 190 -7.42 -18.09 -11.80
N ARG A 191 -8.12 -17.28 -12.60
CA ARG A 191 -8.19 -15.81 -12.41
C ARG A 191 -9.05 -15.39 -11.21
N GLU A 192 -10.07 -16.18 -10.87
CA GLU A 192 -10.98 -15.91 -9.74
C GLU A 192 -10.29 -16.12 -8.38
N GLN A 193 -9.44 -17.15 -8.27
CA GLN A 193 -8.69 -17.47 -7.06
C GLN A 193 -7.24 -17.83 -7.41
N PRO A 194 -6.35 -16.83 -7.58
CA PRO A 194 -4.93 -17.08 -7.69
C PRO A 194 -4.31 -17.42 -6.33
N ALA A 195 -3.28 -18.25 -6.32
CA ALA A 195 -2.41 -18.40 -5.16
C ALA A 195 -1.36 -17.26 -5.12
N SER A 196 -0.93 -16.85 -3.93
CA SER A 196 -0.03 -15.71 -3.73
C SER A 196 1.42 -15.94 -4.17
N ASP A 197 1.81 -17.18 -4.47
CA ASP A 197 3.20 -17.62 -4.62
C ASP A 197 3.50 -18.10 -6.06
N TRP A 198 2.83 -17.49 -7.04
CA TRP A 198 2.95 -17.85 -8.46
C TRP A 198 4.01 -17.02 -9.19
N PRO A 199 4.78 -17.62 -10.11
CA PRO A 199 5.78 -16.90 -10.89
C PRO A 199 5.11 -15.93 -11.88
N GLU A 200 5.82 -14.85 -12.22
CA GLU A 200 5.34 -13.78 -13.11
C GLU A 200 4.72 -14.29 -14.42
N ALA A 201 5.31 -15.33 -15.03
CA ALA A 201 4.83 -15.88 -16.29
C ALA A 201 3.42 -16.54 -16.18
N VAL A 202 3.05 -17.08 -15.01
CA VAL A 202 1.67 -17.57 -14.74
C VAL A 202 0.72 -16.38 -14.57
N CYS A 203 1.13 -15.34 -13.83
CA CYS A 203 0.37 -14.11 -13.65
C CYS A 203 0.06 -13.42 -14.99
N LEU A 204 1.05 -13.36 -15.90
CA LEU A 204 0.88 -12.86 -17.27
C LEU A 204 -0.06 -13.73 -18.11
N LEU A 205 0.05 -15.07 -18.03
CA LEU A 205 -0.83 -16.00 -18.76
C LEU A 205 -2.30 -15.91 -18.32
N ILE A 206 -2.54 -15.60 -17.05
CA ILE A 206 -3.89 -15.40 -16.49
C ILE A 206 -4.43 -13.98 -16.77
N GLY A 207 -3.54 -13.02 -17.03
CA GLY A 207 -3.86 -11.60 -17.13
C GLY A 207 -4.01 -10.90 -15.77
N ARG A 208 -3.42 -11.46 -14.70
CA ARG A 208 -3.34 -10.91 -13.33
C ARG A 208 -1.96 -10.31 -13.07
N GLN A 209 -1.65 -9.23 -13.77
CA GLN A 209 -0.39 -8.48 -13.68
C GLN A 209 -0.19 -7.74 -12.35
N ASP A 210 -1.25 -7.64 -11.53
CA ASP A 210 -1.18 -7.14 -10.15
C ASP A 210 -0.23 -7.95 -9.29
N LEU A 211 -0.32 -9.28 -9.35
CA LEU A 211 0.52 -10.19 -8.56
C LEU A 211 2.00 -10.16 -8.99
N SER A 212 2.27 -10.08 -10.30
CA SER A 212 3.66 -10.04 -10.79
C SER A 212 4.36 -8.72 -10.45
N LYS A 213 3.69 -7.56 -10.62
CA LYS A 213 4.27 -6.27 -10.24
C LYS A 213 4.63 -6.22 -8.75
N GLN A 214 3.77 -6.76 -7.87
CA GLN A 214 4.04 -6.87 -6.43
C GLN A 214 5.30 -7.71 -6.13
N ALA A 215 5.49 -8.84 -6.81
CA ALA A 215 6.66 -9.71 -6.60
C ALA A 215 7.98 -9.16 -7.16
N CYS A 216 7.92 -8.38 -8.25
CA CYS A 216 9.11 -7.82 -8.91
C CYS A 216 9.71 -6.63 -8.15
N GLU A 217 8.89 -5.69 -7.65
CA GLU A 217 9.42 -4.53 -6.91
C GLU A 217 10.00 -4.89 -5.53
N GLY A 218 9.52 -5.97 -4.91
CA GLY A 218 10.08 -6.49 -3.66
C GLY A 218 11.52 -7.01 -3.75
N ASN A 219 12.07 -7.21 -4.96
CA ASN A 219 13.38 -7.82 -5.20
C ASN A 219 14.39 -6.94 -5.95
N LEU A 220 14.05 -5.68 -6.28
CA LEU A 220 14.92 -4.79 -7.06
C LEU A 220 15.41 -3.57 -6.24
N PRO A 221 16.73 -3.31 -6.17
CA PRO A 221 17.21 -1.98 -5.80
C PRO A 221 16.81 -1.00 -6.91
N LYS A 222 16.00 0.01 -6.55
CA LYS A 222 15.28 0.89 -7.50
C LYS A 222 16.15 1.41 -8.66
N GLY A 223 15.85 0.91 -9.87
CA GLY A 223 16.22 1.58 -11.12
C GLY A 223 15.18 2.64 -11.47
N LYS A 224 15.60 3.91 -11.44
CA LYS A 224 14.92 5.13 -11.97
C LYS A 224 13.42 5.00 -12.30
N SER A 225 12.55 5.50 -11.42
CA SER A 225 11.18 5.87 -11.80
C SER A 225 11.21 7.11 -12.71
N VAL A 226 11.14 6.91 -14.02
CA VAL A 226 10.94 8.00 -14.98
C VAL A 226 9.45 8.35 -15.01
N LEU A 227 9.05 9.27 -14.14
CA LEU A 227 7.79 10.02 -14.23
C LEU A 227 8.09 11.52 -14.02
N SER A 228 8.94 12.05 -14.90
CA SER A 228 9.04 13.48 -15.18
C SER A 228 8.25 13.77 -16.46
N SER A 229 6.92 13.85 -16.34
CA SER A 229 6.11 14.49 -17.36
C SER A 229 6.21 16.00 -17.17
N ASP A 230 7.22 16.60 -17.81
CA ASP A 230 7.38 18.05 -17.88
C ASP A 230 6.20 18.65 -18.66
N VAL A 231 5.11 18.95 -17.96
CA VAL A 231 4.11 19.91 -18.41
C VAL A 231 4.63 21.28 -17.98
N PRO A 232 5.01 22.18 -18.90
CA PRO A 232 5.40 23.52 -18.51
C PRO A 232 4.17 24.23 -17.93
N SER A 233 4.13 24.39 -16.61
CA SER A 233 3.16 25.25 -15.94
C SER A 233 3.29 26.64 -16.53
N GLY A 234 2.19 27.14 -17.11
CA GLY A 234 2.14 28.47 -17.68
C GLY A 234 2.50 29.54 -16.65
N THR A 235 2.93 30.70 -17.15
CA THR A 235 3.33 31.87 -16.37
C THR A 235 2.25 32.35 -15.40
N GLU A 236 2.23 31.77 -14.20
CA GLU A 236 1.73 32.43 -12.99
C GLU A 236 2.89 33.21 -12.37
N THR A 237 2.61 34.37 -11.80
CA THR A 237 3.61 35.24 -11.19
C THR A 237 4.37 34.50 -10.09
N GLU A 238 5.71 34.48 -10.15
CA GLU A 238 6.57 33.76 -9.21
C GLU A 238 6.27 34.15 -7.74
N GLU A 239 5.41 33.37 -7.07
CA GLU A 239 5.20 33.44 -5.62
C GLU A 239 6.46 32.92 -4.91
N GLU A 240 6.82 33.52 -3.77
CA GLU A 240 8.03 33.15 -3.06
C GLU A 240 7.87 31.80 -2.35
N ASP A 241 8.84 30.90 -2.54
CA ASP A 241 8.72 29.50 -2.09
C ASP A 241 8.53 29.38 -0.57
N ASP A 242 7.42 28.75 -0.18
CA ASP A 242 7.09 28.41 1.21
C ASP A 242 7.59 27.02 1.63
N GLY A 243 8.24 26.30 0.71
CA GLY A 243 8.80 24.96 0.89
C GLY A 243 7.75 23.84 0.90
N MET A 244 6.50 24.13 0.51
CA MET A 244 5.38 23.18 0.49
C MET A 244 4.92 22.81 -0.94
N ASN A 245 5.70 23.18 -1.96
CA ASN A 245 5.40 22.92 -3.37
C ASN A 245 5.52 21.44 -3.78
N ASP A 246 6.55 20.73 -3.31
CA ASP A 246 6.93 19.37 -3.76
C ASP A 246 6.03 18.22 -3.23
N MET A 247 4.77 18.49 -2.94
CA MET A 247 3.84 17.51 -2.35
C MET A 247 3.16 16.67 -3.43
N ASN A 248 2.93 15.38 -3.17
CA ASN A 248 2.20 14.50 -4.11
C ASN A 248 0.70 14.82 -4.10
N GLN A 249 0.33 15.84 -4.88
CA GLN A 249 -1.04 16.36 -4.97
C GLN A 249 -2.03 15.31 -5.49
N GLU A 250 -1.60 14.38 -6.36
CA GLU A 250 -2.48 13.31 -6.85
C GLU A 250 -3.00 12.44 -5.70
N VAL A 251 -2.09 11.94 -4.85
CA VAL A 251 -2.47 11.08 -3.72
C VAL A 251 -3.23 11.88 -2.65
N MET A 252 -2.81 13.11 -2.35
CA MET A 252 -3.49 13.97 -1.37
C MET A 252 -4.91 14.35 -1.80
N SER A 253 -5.12 14.60 -3.11
CA SER A 253 -6.44 14.85 -3.70
C SER A 253 -7.36 13.62 -3.64
N LEU A 254 -6.81 12.40 -3.61
CA LEU A 254 -7.63 11.20 -3.40
C LEU A 254 -8.06 11.02 -1.94
N ILE A 255 -7.18 11.34 -0.97
CA ILE A 255 -7.50 11.25 0.46
C ILE A 255 -8.54 12.31 0.84
N TRP A 256 -8.40 13.54 0.31
CA TRP A 256 -9.28 14.67 0.60
C TRP A 256 -9.88 15.27 -0.68
N SER A 257 -10.73 14.51 -1.36
CA SER A 257 -11.31 14.88 -2.67
C SER A 257 -12.47 15.89 -2.57
N GLU A 258 -13.25 15.85 -1.50
CA GLU A 258 -14.46 16.68 -1.33
C GLU A 258 -14.15 18.15 -0.93
N ASP A 259 -12.96 18.43 -0.40
CA ASP A 259 -12.66 19.69 0.30
C ASP A 259 -11.16 20.02 0.22
N LEU A 260 -10.84 21.30 -0.05
CA LEU A 260 -9.47 21.79 -0.29
C LEU A 260 -8.66 21.99 0.99
N ARG A 261 -8.75 21.04 1.93
CA ARG A 261 -8.15 21.08 3.28
C ARG A 261 -6.67 21.40 3.24
N VAL A 262 -5.94 20.79 2.32
CA VAL A 262 -4.48 20.92 2.20
C VAL A 262 -4.05 22.33 1.78
N GLN A 263 -4.86 23.04 0.99
CA GLN A 263 -4.59 24.43 0.59
C GLN A 263 -4.82 25.40 1.76
N ASP A 264 -5.84 25.13 2.58
CA ASP A 264 -6.07 25.87 3.82
C ASP A 264 -4.99 25.58 4.87
N VAL A 265 -4.52 24.34 5.00
CA VAL A 265 -3.38 23.95 5.85
C VAL A 265 -2.08 24.64 5.40
N ARG A 266 -1.78 24.64 4.10
CA ARG A 266 -0.65 25.36 3.50
C ARG A 266 -0.70 26.85 3.90
N ARG A 267 -1.84 27.51 3.73
CA ARG A 267 -2.03 28.91 4.13
C ARG A 267 -1.89 29.16 5.64
N LEU A 268 -2.20 28.18 6.50
CA LEU A 268 -2.04 28.28 7.95
C LEU A 268 -0.60 28.04 8.42
N LEU A 269 0.20 27.25 7.69
CA LEU A 269 1.58 26.88 8.05
C LEU A 269 2.66 27.64 7.28
N GLN A 270 2.30 28.48 6.30
CA GLN A 270 3.26 29.28 5.54
C GLN A 270 4.01 30.27 6.45
N SER A 271 5.34 30.31 6.32
CA SER A 271 6.23 31.17 7.12
C SER A 271 7.14 32.08 6.26
N ALA A 272 6.95 32.08 4.94
CA ALA A 272 7.72 32.84 3.95
C ALA A 272 6.96 34.05 3.38
N HIS A 273 5.69 34.25 3.75
CA HIS A 273 4.85 35.35 3.28
C HIS A 273 4.53 36.33 4.42
N PRO A 274 4.66 37.65 4.20
CA PRO A 274 4.54 38.64 5.26
C PRO A 274 3.10 38.74 5.78
N VAL A 275 2.94 38.87 7.10
CA VAL A 275 1.62 38.83 7.74
C VAL A 275 0.85 40.13 7.52
N ARG A 276 -0.47 40.04 7.28
CA ARG A 276 -1.33 41.23 7.18
C ARG A 276 -1.58 41.82 8.57
N VAL A 277 -1.09 43.03 8.81
CA VAL A 277 -1.25 43.76 10.09
C VAL A 277 -2.38 44.77 9.94
N ASN A 278 -3.56 44.45 10.46
CA ASN A 278 -4.75 45.30 10.37
C ASN A 278 -5.04 46.04 11.70
N VAL A 279 -4.45 47.23 11.83
CA VAL A 279 -4.74 48.19 12.91
C VAL A 279 -5.44 49.41 12.29
N VAL A 280 -6.45 49.96 12.98
CA VAL A 280 -7.21 51.14 12.54
C VAL A 280 -6.69 52.35 13.32
N GLN A 281 -6.20 53.38 12.62
CA GLN A 281 -5.78 54.62 13.26
C GLN A 281 -7.01 55.34 13.82
N TYR A 282 -7.08 55.51 15.13
CA TYR A 282 -8.01 56.45 15.75
C TYR A 282 -7.50 57.89 15.53
N PRO A 283 -8.39 58.89 15.34
CA PRO A 283 -7.99 60.29 15.11
C PRO A 283 -7.17 60.92 16.25
N GLU A 284 -7.16 60.29 17.42
CA GLU A 284 -6.46 60.70 18.63
C GLU A 284 -4.99 60.23 18.67
N LEU A 285 -4.62 59.23 17.86
CA LEU A 285 -3.27 58.66 17.81
C LEU A 285 -2.38 59.38 16.80
N SER A 286 -1.18 59.78 17.22
CA SER A 286 -0.17 60.31 16.32
C SER A 286 0.34 59.23 15.35
N ASP A 287 0.94 59.65 14.24
CA ASP A 287 1.51 58.72 13.26
C ASP A 287 2.65 57.86 13.85
N HIS A 288 3.35 58.36 14.89
CA HIS A 288 4.39 57.60 15.60
C HIS A 288 3.79 56.51 16.47
N GLU A 289 2.83 56.86 17.35
CA GLU A 289 2.11 55.89 18.20
C GLU A 289 1.38 54.84 17.33
N PHE A 290 0.86 55.23 16.16
CA PHE A 290 0.23 54.30 15.22
C PHE A 290 1.23 53.41 14.45
N ILE A 291 2.51 53.79 14.35
CA ILE A 291 3.56 52.88 13.88
C ILE A 291 3.91 51.88 14.99
N GLU A 292 4.08 52.36 16.22
CA GLU A 292 4.35 51.54 17.39
C GLU A 292 3.22 50.53 17.66
N GLU A 293 1.95 50.91 17.50
CA GLU A 293 0.81 50.00 17.64
C GLU A 293 0.81 48.89 16.56
N LYS A 294 1.19 49.22 15.32
CA LYS A 294 1.36 48.21 14.25
C LYS A 294 2.52 47.27 14.54
N GLU A 295 3.64 47.80 15.04
CA GLU A 295 4.82 47.00 15.37
C GLU A 295 4.56 46.10 16.58
N ASN A 296 3.84 46.59 17.60
CA ASN A 296 3.34 45.77 18.71
C ASN A 296 2.40 44.65 18.22
N ARG A 297 1.48 44.97 17.30
CA ARG A 297 0.59 43.97 16.71
C ARG A 297 1.34 42.99 15.80
N LEU A 298 2.37 43.44 15.09
CA LEU A 298 3.28 42.60 14.32
C LEU A 298 4.05 41.65 15.24
N LEU A 299 4.60 42.14 16.35
CA LEU A 299 5.33 41.33 17.34
C LEU A 299 4.47 40.17 17.86
N GLN A 300 3.20 40.42 18.19
CA GLN A 300 2.24 39.36 18.57
C GLN A 300 2.03 38.32 17.45
N LEU A 301 1.89 38.77 16.19
CA LEU A 301 1.77 37.88 15.04
C LEU A 301 3.08 37.12 14.78
N CYS A 302 4.24 37.71 15.05
CA CYS A 302 5.56 37.08 14.94
C CYS A 302 5.75 35.97 15.97
N GLN A 303 5.20 36.07 17.19
CA GLN A 303 5.19 34.95 18.15
C GLN A 303 4.52 33.71 17.55
N ARG A 304 3.40 33.88 16.83
CA ARG A 304 2.79 32.79 16.05
C ARG A 304 3.67 32.35 14.88
N THR A 305 4.18 33.29 14.08
CA THR A 305 4.98 32.96 12.87
C THR A 305 6.23 32.15 13.19
N MET A 306 6.92 32.45 14.31
CA MET A 306 8.06 31.69 14.80
C MET A 306 7.73 30.25 15.23
N ALA A 307 6.47 29.96 15.53
CA ALA A 307 5.99 28.64 15.95
C ALA A 307 5.50 27.76 14.79
N LEU A 308 5.16 28.36 13.64
CA LEU A 308 4.70 27.63 12.44
C LEU A 308 5.68 26.57 11.92
N PRO A 309 7.02 26.76 11.92
CA PRO A 309 7.94 25.80 11.30
C PRO A 309 7.88 24.39 11.87
N VAL A 310 7.60 24.21 13.16
CA VAL A 310 7.50 22.87 13.77
C VAL A 310 6.32 22.08 13.17
N GLY A 311 5.17 22.74 13.00
CA GLY A 311 4.00 22.19 12.31
C GLY A 311 4.23 22.00 10.80
N ARG A 312 4.94 22.93 10.15
CA ARG A 312 5.32 22.83 8.74
C ARG A 312 6.20 21.60 8.47
N GLY A 313 7.17 21.31 9.34
CA GLY A 313 8.02 20.12 9.26
C GLY A 313 7.28 18.80 9.47
N MET A 314 6.22 18.79 10.28
CA MET A 314 5.32 17.64 10.39
C MET A 314 4.51 17.45 9.10
N PHE A 315 3.99 18.53 8.54
CA PHE A 315 3.15 18.50 7.33
C PHE A 315 3.92 18.00 6.10
N THR A 316 5.15 18.48 5.87
CA THR A 316 5.98 18.09 4.71
C THR A 316 6.95 16.94 4.98
N LEU A 317 6.77 16.18 6.07
CA LEU A 317 7.67 15.10 6.47
C LEU A 317 7.84 14.05 5.35
N PHE A 318 9.11 13.80 4.97
CA PHE A 318 9.54 12.72 4.07
C PHE A 318 8.84 12.65 2.69
N SER A 319 8.42 13.80 2.14
CA SER A 319 7.70 13.89 0.86
C SER A 319 8.58 14.05 -0.39
N TYR A 320 9.83 14.52 -0.26
CA TYR A 320 10.64 15.05 -1.36
C TYR A 320 11.96 14.27 -1.57
N HIS A 321 12.36 14.14 -2.84
CA HIS A 321 13.66 13.58 -3.23
C HIS A 321 14.56 14.69 -3.78
N PRO A 322 15.62 15.13 -3.05
CA PRO A 322 16.52 16.17 -3.51
C PRO A 322 17.35 15.73 -4.73
N VAL A 323 17.55 16.65 -5.67
CA VAL A 323 18.46 16.48 -6.79
C VAL A 323 19.91 16.65 -6.29
N PRO A 324 20.82 15.67 -6.47
CA PRO A 324 22.17 15.73 -5.88
C PRO A 324 23.07 16.88 -6.36
N THR A 325 22.71 17.58 -7.44
CA THR A 325 23.45 18.72 -7.99
C THR A 325 23.08 20.05 -7.34
N GLU A 326 21.95 20.13 -6.65
CA GLU A 326 21.39 21.37 -6.12
C GLU A 326 21.44 21.39 -4.59
N PRO A 327 21.65 22.58 -3.98
CA PRO A 327 21.45 22.71 -2.55
C PRO A 327 19.96 22.66 -2.23
N LEU A 328 19.59 22.13 -1.07
CA LEU A 328 18.18 22.10 -0.68
C LEU A 328 17.65 23.55 -0.50
N PRO A 329 16.57 23.97 -1.19
CA PRO A 329 15.94 25.26 -0.92
C PRO A 329 15.29 25.22 0.47
N ILE A 330 15.84 26.04 1.38
CA ILE A 330 15.24 26.33 2.69
C ILE A 330 14.40 27.60 2.51
N PRO A 331 13.07 27.57 2.74
CA PRO A 331 12.24 28.75 2.61
C PRO A 331 12.61 29.77 3.69
N LYS A 332 12.66 31.06 3.35
CA LYS A 332 13.02 32.11 4.31
C LYS A 332 11.93 32.25 5.37
N LEU A 333 12.32 32.40 6.63
CA LEU A 333 11.39 32.81 7.70
C LEU A 333 11.29 34.34 7.71
N ASN A 334 10.16 34.91 7.29
CA ASN A 334 9.96 36.37 7.36
C ASN A 334 9.07 36.79 8.53
N LEU A 335 9.50 37.85 9.21
CA LEU A 335 8.84 38.43 10.38
C LEU A 335 8.31 39.85 10.08
N THR A 336 8.13 40.17 8.80
CA THR A 336 7.64 41.47 8.33
C THR A 336 6.12 41.47 8.17
N GLY A 337 5.52 42.62 8.44
CA GLY A 337 4.10 42.89 8.26
C GLY A 337 3.79 43.66 6.97
N ARG A 338 2.58 43.49 6.46
CA ARG A 338 1.98 44.34 5.42
C ARG A 338 0.75 45.06 5.99
N ALA A 339 0.83 46.38 6.11
CA ALA A 339 -0.29 47.19 6.59
C ALA A 339 -1.20 47.63 5.41
N PRO A 340 -2.50 47.28 5.39
CA PRO A 340 -3.44 47.76 4.39
C PRO A 340 -3.80 49.24 4.64
N PRO A 341 -4.32 49.99 3.64
CA PRO A 341 -4.63 49.55 2.27
C PRO A 341 -3.44 49.67 1.29
N ARG A 342 -2.35 50.35 1.66
CA ARG A 342 -1.18 50.59 0.77
C ARG A 342 -0.15 49.44 0.76
N ASN A 343 -0.36 48.40 1.57
CA ASN A 343 0.55 47.25 1.74
C ASN A 343 2.00 47.66 2.09
N THR A 344 2.15 48.71 2.90
CA THR A 344 3.46 49.16 3.39
C THR A 344 4.09 48.09 4.27
N THR A 345 5.39 47.85 4.09
CA THR A 345 6.17 46.97 4.96
C THR A 345 6.32 47.58 6.34
N VAL A 346 6.01 46.80 7.36
CA VAL A 346 6.37 47.06 8.76
C VAL A 346 7.40 45.99 9.15
N ASP A 347 8.49 46.37 9.79
CA ASP A 347 9.54 45.44 10.22
C ASP A 347 9.95 45.77 11.66
N LEU A 348 10.29 44.74 12.44
CA LEU A 348 10.64 44.87 13.86
C LEU A 348 12.11 45.30 14.06
N ASN A 349 12.94 45.20 13.02
CA ASN A 349 14.34 45.64 13.06
C ASN A 349 14.50 47.17 12.92
N SER A 350 13.40 47.93 12.93
CA SER A 350 13.34 49.39 12.77
C SER A 350 13.94 50.17 13.95
N GLY A 351 14.07 49.54 15.13
CA GLY A 351 14.56 50.16 16.36
C GLY A 351 13.50 50.92 17.17
N ASN A 352 12.23 50.84 16.76
CA ASN A 352 11.10 51.49 17.46
C ASN A 352 10.61 50.71 18.69
N ILE A 353 10.82 49.39 18.73
CA ILE A 353 10.45 48.51 19.84
C ILE A 353 11.67 47.70 20.29
N ASP A 354 11.89 47.62 21.61
CA ASP A 354 12.91 46.77 22.22
C ASP A 354 12.54 45.28 22.07
N VAL A 355 12.99 44.66 20.97
CA VAL A 355 12.87 43.22 20.73
C VAL A 355 14.05 42.43 21.31
N PRO A 356 13.86 41.20 21.83
CA PRO A 356 14.96 40.38 22.33
C PRO A 356 15.98 40.04 21.22
N PRO A 357 17.29 40.23 21.42
CA PRO A 357 18.28 40.14 20.35
C PRO A 357 18.40 38.74 19.74
N ASN A 358 18.09 37.69 20.50
CA ASN A 358 18.18 36.30 20.06
C ASN A 358 16.82 35.71 19.60
N MET A 359 15.76 36.53 19.51
CA MET A 359 14.36 36.11 19.30
C MET A 359 14.16 35.13 18.13
N THR A 360 14.93 35.27 17.04
CA THR A 360 14.78 34.49 15.82
C THR A 360 15.58 33.18 15.80
N SER A 361 16.55 33.00 16.70
CA SER A 361 17.56 31.92 16.65
C SER A 361 16.93 30.52 16.62
N TRP A 362 16.04 30.21 17.56
CA TRP A 362 15.29 28.96 17.62
C TRP A 362 14.27 28.81 16.50
N ALA A 363 13.61 29.89 16.10
CA ALA A 363 12.65 29.86 14.98
C ALA A 363 13.34 29.49 13.66
N SER A 364 14.53 30.05 13.39
CA SER A 364 15.42 29.67 12.29
C SER A 364 15.92 28.23 12.43
N PHE A 365 16.28 27.76 13.63
CA PHE A 365 16.62 26.35 13.85
C PHE A 365 15.45 25.43 13.44
N HIS A 366 14.23 25.69 13.93
CA HIS A 366 13.03 24.93 13.54
C HIS A 366 12.71 25.03 12.05
N ASN A 367 12.97 26.18 11.41
CA ASN A 367 12.82 26.39 9.97
C ASN A 367 13.75 25.48 9.16
N GLY A 368 15.01 25.38 9.58
CA GLY A 368 16.01 24.48 9.02
C GLY A 368 15.68 23.00 9.23
N VAL A 369 15.21 22.62 10.43
CA VAL A 369 14.74 21.24 10.68
C VAL A 369 13.57 20.90 9.75
N ALA A 370 12.56 21.78 9.66
CA ALA A 370 11.40 21.57 8.81
C ALA A 370 11.75 21.41 7.33
N ALA A 371 12.73 22.18 6.84
CA ALA A 371 13.26 21.99 5.49
C ALA A 371 14.00 20.64 5.35
N GLY A 372 14.89 20.28 6.28
CA GLY A 372 15.62 19.01 6.19
C GLY A 372 14.74 17.77 6.31
N LEU A 373 13.64 17.84 7.06
CA LEU A 373 12.71 16.74 7.27
C LEU A 373 11.88 16.39 6.02
N LYS A 374 11.80 17.25 5.00
CA LYS A 374 11.10 16.89 3.74
C LYS A 374 11.82 15.82 2.93
N ILE A 375 13.13 15.62 3.13
CA ILE A 375 13.93 14.62 2.41
C ILE A 375 13.44 13.20 2.74
N ALA A 376 13.07 12.41 1.74
CA ALA A 376 12.65 11.02 1.95
C ALA A 376 13.80 10.11 2.45
N PRO A 377 13.58 9.19 3.42
CA PRO A 377 14.60 8.26 3.93
C PRO A 377 15.17 7.32 2.87
N ALA A 378 14.44 7.10 1.78
CA ALA A 378 14.88 6.31 0.63
C ALA A 378 15.88 7.05 -0.29
N SER A 379 16.16 8.33 -0.03
CA SER A 379 17.04 9.13 -0.89
C SER A 379 18.53 8.79 -0.73
N GLN A 380 19.25 8.83 -1.85
CA GLN A 380 20.68 8.58 -1.91
C GLN A 380 21.44 9.91 -1.86
N ILE A 381 21.60 10.46 -0.65
CA ILE A 381 22.49 11.61 -0.40
C ILE A 381 23.84 11.16 0.19
N ASP A 382 24.91 11.89 -0.14
CA ASP A 382 26.30 11.62 0.23
C ASP A 382 26.88 12.69 1.17
N SER A 383 28.00 12.38 1.85
CA SER A 383 28.70 13.31 2.75
C SER A 383 29.08 14.64 2.08
N ALA A 384 29.39 14.64 0.78
CA ALA A 384 29.77 15.86 0.06
C ALA A 384 28.58 16.82 -0.10
N TRP A 385 27.38 16.28 -0.36
CA TRP A 385 26.15 17.06 -0.50
C TRP A 385 25.73 17.72 0.82
N ILE A 386 25.91 17.04 1.95
CA ILE A 386 25.64 17.59 3.29
C ILE A 386 26.53 18.83 3.57
N VAL A 387 27.80 18.78 3.16
CA VAL A 387 28.75 19.90 3.30
C VAL A 387 28.47 21.01 2.27
N TYR A 388 28.04 20.65 1.05
CA TYR A 388 27.65 21.59 0.00
C TYR A 388 26.50 22.52 0.41
N ASN A 389 25.54 22.00 1.20
CA ASN A 389 24.42 22.78 1.74
C ASN A 389 24.80 23.80 2.84
N LYS A 390 26.08 23.92 3.21
CA LYS A 390 26.53 24.87 4.22
C LYS A 390 26.39 26.32 3.70
N PRO A 391 25.57 27.18 4.32
CA PRO A 391 25.39 28.55 3.86
C PRO A 391 26.67 29.37 4.06
N LYS A 392 26.86 30.36 3.18
CA LYS A 392 28.00 31.30 3.23
C LYS A 392 27.83 32.41 4.27
N HIS A 393 26.60 32.66 4.73
CA HIS A 393 26.26 33.71 5.68
C HIS A 393 26.13 33.14 7.10
N ALA A 394 26.65 33.88 8.09
CA ALA A 394 26.65 33.46 9.50
C ALA A 394 25.24 33.42 10.12
N GLU A 395 24.36 34.35 9.74
CA GLU A 395 22.97 34.42 10.23
C GLU A 395 22.17 33.14 9.94
N LEU A 396 22.42 32.52 8.78
CA LEU A 396 21.78 31.27 8.35
C LEU A 396 22.42 30.02 8.98
N ALA A 397 23.46 30.16 9.83
CA ALA A 397 24.08 29.02 10.51
C ALA A 397 23.12 28.33 11.49
N ASN A 398 22.16 29.07 12.06
CA ASN A 398 21.08 28.53 12.89
C ASN A 398 20.15 27.60 12.08
N GLU A 399 19.79 28.00 10.85
CA GLU A 399 18.97 27.17 9.96
C GLU A 399 19.75 25.92 9.52
N TYR A 400 21.03 26.08 9.16
CA TYR A 400 21.88 24.93 8.81
C TYR A 400 22.08 23.95 9.96
N ALA A 401 22.16 24.43 11.20
CA ALA A 401 22.20 23.58 12.39
C ALA A 401 20.93 22.72 12.53
N GLY A 402 19.76 23.31 12.28
CA GLY A 402 18.49 22.58 12.24
C GLY A 402 18.43 21.56 11.10
N PHE A 403 18.90 21.95 9.92
CA PHE A 403 19.01 21.05 8.76
C PHE A 403 19.87 19.80 9.07
N LEU A 404 21.02 19.97 9.74
CA LEU A 404 21.86 18.85 10.18
C LEU A 404 21.14 17.92 11.16
N MET A 405 20.35 18.46 12.10
CA MET A 405 19.54 17.64 13.02
C MET A 405 18.51 16.79 12.26
N ALA A 406 17.82 17.38 11.28
CA ALA A 406 16.84 16.67 10.47
C ALA A 406 17.45 15.50 9.68
N LEU A 407 18.64 15.68 9.10
CA LEU A 407 19.37 14.60 8.44
C LEU A 407 19.73 13.44 9.39
N GLY A 408 19.92 13.75 10.67
CA GLY A 408 20.15 12.75 11.72
C GLY A 408 18.90 11.97 12.09
N LEU A 409 17.77 12.65 12.30
CA LEU A 409 16.45 12.02 12.49
C LEU A 409 16.05 11.13 11.31
N ASN A 410 16.49 11.49 10.10
CA ASN A 410 16.30 10.75 8.86
C ASN A 410 17.33 9.60 8.64
N GLY A 411 18.28 9.42 9.56
CA GLY A 411 19.35 8.41 9.49
C GLY A 411 20.46 8.68 8.46
N HIS A 412 20.30 9.65 7.56
CA HIS A 412 21.31 9.99 6.55
C HIS A 412 22.61 10.55 7.11
N LEU A 413 22.59 11.16 8.30
CA LEU A 413 23.79 11.69 8.95
C LEU A 413 24.82 10.61 9.30
N THR A 414 24.44 9.32 9.32
CA THR A 414 25.39 8.19 9.41
C THR A 414 26.43 8.17 8.27
N LYS A 415 26.12 8.80 7.13
CA LYS A 415 27.00 8.87 5.96
C LYS A 415 27.99 10.04 6.02
N LEU A 416 27.83 10.98 6.96
CA LEU A 416 28.73 12.13 7.12
C LEU A 416 30.06 11.66 7.72
N ALA A 417 31.18 12.04 7.10
CA ALA A 417 32.50 11.68 7.60
C ALA A 417 32.76 12.26 9.00
N THR A 418 33.27 11.43 9.93
CA THR A 418 33.51 11.80 11.33
C THR A 418 34.43 13.01 11.48
N LEU A 419 35.40 13.19 10.58
CA LEU A 419 36.28 14.37 10.56
C LEU A 419 35.49 15.68 10.37
N ASN A 420 34.43 15.67 9.53
CA ASN A 420 33.58 16.84 9.34
C ASN A 420 32.74 17.12 10.59
N ILE A 421 32.26 16.07 11.29
CA ILE A 421 31.54 16.22 12.57
C ILE A 421 32.43 16.93 13.60
N HIS A 422 33.70 16.54 13.71
CA HIS A 422 34.67 17.24 14.55
C HIS A 422 34.89 18.70 14.11
N ASP A 423 35.10 18.96 12.81
CA ASP A 423 35.25 20.32 12.27
C ASP A 423 34.05 21.22 12.60
N TYR A 424 32.81 20.72 12.54
CA TYR A 424 31.63 21.49 12.94
C TYR A 424 31.59 21.78 14.45
N LEU A 425 31.89 20.79 15.30
CA LEU A 425 31.86 20.96 16.76
C LEU A 425 32.97 21.90 17.26
N THR A 426 34.16 21.86 16.67
CA THR A 426 35.27 22.78 17.03
C THR A 426 34.99 24.26 16.74
N LYS A 427 33.94 24.59 15.98
CA LYS A 427 33.54 25.99 15.73
C LYS A 427 32.82 26.64 16.92
N GLY A 428 32.46 25.87 17.95
CA GLY A 428 31.86 26.39 19.19
C GLY A 428 30.44 26.97 19.04
N HIS A 429 29.79 26.81 17.88
CA HIS A 429 28.45 27.33 17.65
C HIS A 429 27.38 26.43 18.29
N GLU A 430 26.74 26.93 19.35
CA GLU A 430 25.82 26.19 20.24
C GLU A 430 24.76 25.38 19.49
N MET A 431 24.00 26.01 18.60
CA MET A 431 22.93 25.37 17.82
C MET A 431 23.46 24.23 16.95
N THR A 432 24.63 24.40 16.34
CA THR A 432 25.25 23.38 15.47
C THR A 432 25.67 22.17 16.29
N SER A 433 26.17 22.38 17.51
CA SER A 433 26.46 21.29 18.46
C SER A 433 25.19 20.56 18.89
N ILE A 434 24.13 21.27 19.27
CA ILE A 434 22.83 20.66 19.62
C ILE A 434 22.31 19.79 18.46
N GLY A 435 22.27 20.35 17.25
CA GLY A 435 21.74 19.66 16.07
C GLY A 435 22.55 18.43 15.67
N LEU A 436 23.88 18.49 15.74
CA LEU A 436 24.75 17.34 15.46
C LEU A 436 24.67 16.27 16.56
N LEU A 437 24.72 16.63 17.84
CA LEU A 437 24.69 15.65 18.92
C LEU A 437 23.36 14.89 18.95
N LEU A 438 22.22 15.57 18.82
CA LEU A 438 20.91 14.91 18.70
C LEU A 438 20.79 14.12 17.40
N GLY A 439 21.21 14.71 16.27
CA GLY A 439 21.10 14.08 14.96
C GLY A 439 21.91 12.78 14.83
N VAL A 440 23.18 12.79 15.26
CA VAL A 440 24.06 11.61 15.21
C VAL A 440 23.59 10.53 16.19
N SER A 441 23.06 10.92 17.35
CA SER A 441 22.51 9.99 18.35
C SER A 441 21.22 9.33 17.86
N ALA A 442 20.30 10.09 17.28
CA ALA A 442 19.06 9.57 16.67
C ALA A 442 19.36 8.60 15.52
N ALA A 443 20.39 8.89 14.73
CA ALA A 443 20.86 8.01 13.65
C ALA A 443 21.52 6.69 14.15
N LYS A 444 21.78 6.57 15.46
CA LYS A 444 22.41 5.43 16.14
C LYS A 444 21.55 4.88 17.29
N LEU A 445 20.23 4.97 17.12
CA LEU A 445 19.22 4.56 18.09
C LEU A 445 19.45 3.12 18.61
N GLY A 446 19.72 2.99 19.91
CA GLY A 446 19.92 1.71 20.60
C GLY A 446 21.16 0.89 20.17
N THR A 447 22.11 1.45 19.40
CA THR A 447 23.23 0.67 18.84
C THR A 447 24.47 0.60 19.74
N MET A 448 24.55 1.37 20.84
CA MET A 448 25.74 1.46 21.71
C MET A 448 27.05 1.81 20.97
N ASP A 449 26.98 2.67 19.94
CA ASP A 449 28.15 3.00 19.11
C ASP A 449 29.22 3.76 19.93
N MET A 450 30.32 3.08 20.21
CA MET A 450 31.42 3.58 21.04
C MET A 450 32.05 4.89 20.51
N SER A 451 31.98 5.15 19.19
CA SER A 451 32.48 6.40 18.63
C SER A 451 31.62 7.59 19.04
N ILE A 452 30.29 7.41 19.02
CA ILE A 452 29.32 8.43 19.40
C ILE A 452 29.23 8.56 20.92
N THR A 453 29.34 7.46 21.66
CA THR A 453 29.49 7.49 23.12
C THR A 453 30.63 8.41 23.53
N ARG A 454 31.85 8.22 22.98
CA ARG A 454 33.00 9.09 23.31
C ARG A 454 32.75 10.55 22.95
N LEU A 455 32.12 10.80 21.81
CA LEU A 455 31.78 12.16 21.37
C LEU A 455 30.85 12.86 22.37
N LEU A 456 29.78 12.18 22.80
CA LEU A 456 28.82 12.68 23.78
C LEU A 456 29.45 12.81 25.18
N SER A 457 30.26 11.84 25.61
CA SER A 457 30.94 11.84 26.92
C SER A 457 31.87 13.03 27.12
N ILE A 458 32.43 13.63 26.07
CA ILE A 458 33.23 14.87 26.16
C ILE A 458 32.36 16.09 26.47
N HIS A 459 31.07 16.05 26.10
CA HIS A 459 30.12 17.15 26.31
C HIS A 459 29.32 17.02 27.63
N ILE A 460 29.47 15.92 28.37
CA ILE A 460 28.81 15.67 29.66
C ILE A 460 29.88 15.55 30.74
N PRO A 461 30.01 16.50 31.69
CA PRO A 461 31.11 16.53 32.65
C PRO A 461 31.16 15.29 33.57
N ALA A 462 30.02 14.64 33.81
CA ALA A 462 29.93 13.43 34.64
C ALA A 462 30.33 12.12 33.92
N LEU A 463 30.43 12.11 32.58
CA LEU A 463 30.92 10.97 31.80
C LEU A 463 32.33 11.20 31.22
N LEU A 464 32.98 12.31 31.59
CA LEU A 464 34.29 12.67 31.08
C LEU A 464 35.33 11.60 31.46
N PRO A 465 36.12 11.06 30.51
CA PRO A 465 37.25 10.20 30.84
C PRO A 465 38.23 10.93 31.79
N PRO A 466 38.87 10.23 32.75
CA PRO A 466 39.80 10.83 33.71
C PRO A 466 41.09 11.39 33.07
N THR A 467 41.26 11.19 31.76
CA THR A 467 42.39 11.68 30.95
C THR A 467 42.08 12.95 30.16
N SER A 468 40.85 13.46 30.19
CA SER A 468 40.42 14.64 29.42
C SER A 468 40.44 15.92 30.24
N THR A 469 40.71 17.04 29.57
CA THR A 469 40.52 18.38 30.14
C THR A 469 39.05 18.73 30.21
N GLU A 470 38.66 19.43 31.28
CA GLU A 470 37.35 20.05 31.42
C GLU A 470 37.16 21.14 30.34
N LEU A 471 35.98 21.24 29.76
CA LEU A 471 35.65 22.15 28.66
C LEU A 471 34.43 23.00 29.03
N ASP A 472 34.45 24.28 28.64
CA ASP A 472 33.35 25.22 28.84
C ASP A 472 32.21 24.92 27.85
N VAL A 473 31.41 23.89 28.14
CA VAL A 473 30.30 23.44 27.29
C VAL A 473 29.00 24.18 27.66
N PRO A 474 28.35 24.90 26.72
CA PRO A 474 27.09 25.60 26.97
C PRO A 474 25.99 24.66 27.49
N HIS A 475 25.13 25.17 28.39
CA HIS A 475 24.15 24.36 29.10
C HIS A 475 23.23 23.54 28.16
N ASN A 476 22.65 24.17 27.13
CA ASN A 476 21.75 23.49 26.19
C ASN A 476 22.46 22.38 25.38
N VAL A 477 23.77 22.48 25.16
CA VAL A 477 24.58 21.43 24.52
C VAL A 477 24.75 20.24 25.48
N GLN A 478 24.89 20.47 26.79
CA GLN A 478 24.91 19.39 27.79
C GLN A 478 23.55 18.67 27.83
N VAL A 479 22.43 19.43 27.84
CA VAL A 479 21.06 18.88 27.77
C VAL A 479 20.88 18.00 26.52
N ALA A 480 21.32 18.49 25.36
CA ALA A 480 21.29 17.75 24.10
C ALA A 480 22.16 16.48 24.13
N ALA A 481 23.36 16.55 24.71
CA ALA A 481 24.26 15.41 24.85
C ALA A 481 23.68 14.32 25.77
N VAL A 482 23.04 14.70 26.87
CA VAL A 482 22.39 13.78 27.82
C VAL A 482 21.27 12.99 27.14
N VAL A 483 20.38 13.65 26.40
CA VAL A 483 19.36 12.94 25.59
C VAL A 483 20.02 12.09 24.50
N GLY A 484 21.12 12.55 23.91
CA GLY A 484 21.92 11.77 22.96
C GLY A 484 22.41 10.43 23.52
N ILE A 485 22.92 10.41 24.76
CA ILE A 485 23.26 9.17 25.47
C ILE A 485 22.03 8.28 25.64
N GLY A 486 20.88 8.86 26.02
CA GLY A 486 19.60 8.16 26.13
C GLY A 486 19.20 7.44 24.83
N LEU A 487 19.33 8.11 23.68
CA LEU A 487 19.02 7.57 22.36
C LEU A 487 20.00 6.46 21.93
N VAL A 488 21.32 6.66 22.11
CA VAL A 488 22.35 5.67 21.73
C VAL A 488 22.28 4.39 22.58
N TYR A 489 21.93 4.53 23.86
CA TYR A 489 21.80 3.42 24.82
C TYR A 489 20.35 2.96 25.04
N GLN A 490 19.42 3.37 24.18
CA GLN A 490 18.00 3.09 24.35
C GLN A 490 17.71 1.58 24.41
N GLY A 491 17.06 1.13 25.49
CA GLY A 491 16.70 -0.27 25.72
C GLY A 491 17.88 -1.21 26.01
N THR A 492 19.06 -0.68 26.34
CA THR A 492 20.28 -1.48 26.58
C THR A 492 20.54 -1.80 28.05
N ALA A 493 19.84 -1.11 28.97
CA ALA A 493 20.00 -1.20 30.43
C ALA A 493 21.46 -1.13 30.91
N HIS A 494 22.31 -0.33 30.24
CA HIS A 494 23.73 -0.25 30.56
C HIS A 494 23.97 0.40 31.95
N ARG A 495 24.58 -0.36 32.87
CA ARG A 495 24.71 -0.01 34.28
C ARG A 495 25.39 1.35 34.54
N HIS A 496 26.55 1.61 33.92
CA HIS A 496 27.33 2.82 34.21
C HIS A 496 26.60 4.09 33.77
N THR A 497 25.98 4.09 32.58
CA THR A 497 25.20 5.25 32.12
C THR A 497 23.96 5.47 32.98
N ALA A 498 23.27 4.42 33.42
CA ALA A 498 22.14 4.55 34.34
C ALA A 498 22.55 5.12 35.73
N GLU A 499 23.71 4.71 36.25
CA GLU A 499 24.27 5.22 37.51
C GLU A 499 24.65 6.70 37.42
N VAL A 500 25.30 7.12 36.33
CA VAL A 500 25.60 8.54 36.09
C VAL A 500 24.32 9.36 35.87
N LEU A 501 23.37 8.88 35.06
CA LEU A 501 22.13 9.61 34.78
C LEU A 501 21.26 9.79 36.05
N LEU A 502 21.24 8.82 36.97
CA LEU A 502 20.61 8.99 38.29
C LEU A 502 21.26 10.12 39.10
N ALA A 503 22.60 10.22 39.06
CA ALA A 503 23.31 11.29 39.74
C ALA A 503 22.99 12.67 39.13
N GLU A 504 22.86 12.75 37.81
CA GLU A 504 22.59 13.98 37.07
C GLU A 504 21.14 14.49 37.22
N ILE A 505 20.15 13.62 37.49
CA ILE A 505 18.80 14.07 37.89
C ILE A 505 18.88 14.89 39.19
N GLY A 506 19.67 14.45 40.15
CA GLY A 506 19.85 15.10 41.45
C GLY A 506 21.02 16.08 41.54
N ARG A 507 21.42 16.71 40.43
CA ARG A 507 22.64 17.54 40.32
C ARG A 507 22.59 18.79 41.22
N PRO A 508 23.63 19.08 42.03
CA PRO A 508 23.69 20.31 42.84
C PRO A 508 23.83 21.56 41.95
N PRO A 509 23.42 22.75 42.43
CA PRO A 509 23.82 24.00 41.82
C PRO A 509 25.30 24.31 42.15
N GLY A 510 25.98 25.04 41.27
CA GLY A 510 27.39 25.38 41.42
C GLY A 510 28.38 24.33 40.89
N PRO A 511 29.69 24.57 41.00
CA PRO A 511 30.32 25.53 41.93
C PRO A 511 30.07 27.01 41.60
N GLU A 512 30.02 27.84 42.63
CA GLU A 512 30.04 29.31 42.55
C GLU A 512 28.95 29.94 41.65
N MET A 513 29.25 30.21 40.38
CA MET A 513 28.32 30.78 39.39
C MET A 513 27.91 29.80 38.28
N GLU A 514 28.49 28.60 38.26
CA GLU A 514 28.22 27.59 37.23
C GLU A 514 26.91 26.85 37.49
N TYR A 515 26.32 26.30 36.42
CA TYR A 515 25.15 25.39 36.46
C TYR A 515 23.93 25.92 37.22
N CYS A 516 23.72 27.24 37.23
CA CYS A 516 22.58 27.88 37.88
C CYS A 516 21.38 28.12 36.94
N THR A 517 21.60 28.19 35.63
CA THR A 517 20.56 28.41 34.60
C THR A 517 19.90 27.11 34.14
N ASP A 518 18.60 27.15 33.85
CA ASP A 518 17.81 26.13 33.14
C ASP A 518 17.92 24.68 33.65
N ARG A 519 18.23 24.51 34.94
CA ARG A 519 18.49 23.21 35.60
C ARG A 519 17.31 22.25 35.49
N GLU A 520 16.09 22.77 35.41
CA GLU A 520 14.85 22.02 35.20
C GLU A 520 14.90 21.23 33.88
N SER A 521 15.36 21.85 32.78
CA SER A 521 15.54 21.17 31.48
C SER A 521 16.60 20.06 31.50
N TYR A 522 17.69 20.25 32.28
CA TYR A 522 18.76 19.27 32.40
C TYR A 522 18.34 18.05 33.22
N SER A 523 17.68 18.28 34.36
CA SER A 523 17.05 17.23 35.17
C SER A 523 16.01 16.44 34.37
N LEU A 524 15.15 17.14 33.61
CA LEU A 524 14.19 16.52 32.70
C LEU A 524 14.91 15.64 31.66
N ALA A 525 15.95 16.15 31.00
CA ALA A 525 16.73 15.40 30.02
C ALA A 525 17.42 14.17 30.62
N ALA A 526 18.00 14.27 31.82
CA ALA A 526 18.62 13.15 32.52
C ALA A 526 17.58 12.07 32.89
N GLY A 527 16.39 12.47 33.35
CA GLY A 527 15.26 11.57 33.60
C GLY A 527 14.74 10.89 32.33
N LEU A 528 14.58 11.65 31.24
CA LEU A 528 14.20 11.12 29.94
C LEU A 528 15.23 10.11 29.41
N ALA A 529 16.52 10.45 29.47
CA ALA A 529 17.60 9.58 29.03
C ALA A 529 17.70 8.30 29.87
N LEU A 530 17.57 8.38 31.21
CA LEU A 530 17.53 7.21 32.08
C LEU A 530 16.34 6.29 31.74
N GLY A 531 15.17 6.89 31.50
CA GLY A 531 13.98 6.19 31.05
C GLY A 531 14.17 5.48 29.70
N MET A 532 14.87 6.10 28.74
CA MET A 532 15.25 5.49 27.47
C MET A 532 16.23 4.31 27.66
N VAL A 533 17.27 4.45 28.48
CA VAL A 533 18.27 3.39 28.72
C VAL A 533 17.61 2.12 29.26
N CYS A 534 16.69 2.26 30.21
CA CYS A 534 16.01 1.16 30.92
C CYS A 534 14.61 0.83 30.36
N LEU A 535 14.27 1.34 29.17
CA LEU A 535 12.93 1.36 28.60
C LEU A 535 12.24 -0.01 28.62
N GLY A 536 11.10 -0.10 29.32
CA GLY A 536 10.24 -1.29 29.38
C GLY A 536 10.83 -2.53 30.06
N HIS A 537 11.96 -2.41 30.78
CA HIS A 537 12.59 -3.56 31.47
C HIS A 537 11.95 -3.86 32.84
N GLY A 538 11.17 -2.93 33.41
CA GLY A 538 10.52 -3.08 34.70
C GLY A 538 11.51 -3.23 35.86
N SER A 539 11.21 -4.13 36.80
CA SER A 539 12.05 -4.41 37.98
C SER A 539 13.31 -5.22 37.67
N ASN A 540 13.38 -5.87 36.51
CA ASN A 540 14.35 -6.93 36.24
C ASN A 540 15.63 -6.37 35.57
N LEU A 541 16.14 -5.27 36.12
CA LEU A 541 17.30 -4.56 35.60
C LEU A 541 18.59 -5.31 35.94
N ILE A 542 19.22 -5.90 34.92
CA ILE A 542 20.42 -6.73 35.04
C ILE A 542 21.56 -5.92 35.69
N GLY A 543 22.01 -6.36 36.86
CA GLY A 543 23.13 -5.73 37.58
C GLY A 543 22.83 -4.36 38.21
N MET A 544 21.56 -3.92 38.27
CA MET A 544 21.18 -2.64 38.89
C MET A 544 20.37 -2.78 40.19
N SER A 545 20.17 -4.02 40.66
CA SER A 545 19.50 -4.33 41.93
C SER A 545 20.14 -3.63 43.13
N ASP A 546 21.47 -3.53 43.18
CA ASP A 546 22.18 -2.86 44.30
C ASP A 546 22.04 -1.32 44.29
N LEU A 547 21.58 -0.75 43.18
CA LEU A 547 21.49 0.70 42.99
C LEU A 547 20.14 1.28 43.45
N ASN A 548 19.12 0.43 43.65
CA ASN A 548 17.76 0.80 44.03
C ASN A 548 17.18 1.97 43.20
N VAL A 549 17.33 1.90 41.87
CA VAL A 549 16.85 2.89 40.88
C VAL A 549 15.44 3.44 41.20
N PRO A 550 14.41 2.61 41.48
CA PRO A 550 13.04 3.12 41.66
C PRO A 550 12.87 3.91 42.97
N GLU A 551 13.62 3.57 44.01
CA GLU A 551 13.56 4.23 45.32
C GLU A 551 14.27 5.59 45.26
N GLN A 552 15.38 5.70 44.52
CA GLN A 552 16.03 6.99 44.27
C GLN A 552 15.11 7.90 43.45
N LEU A 553 14.47 7.39 42.39
CA LEU A 553 13.48 8.15 41.62
C LEU A 553 12.26 8.55 42.45
N TYR A 554 11.80 7.70 43.37
CA TYR A 554 10.75 8.06 44.33
C TYR A 554 11.19 9.20 45.27
N GLN A 555 12.43 9.17 45.79
CA GLN A 555 13.00 10.27 46.57
C GLN A 555 13.12 11.57 45.75
N TYR A 556 13.47 11.49 44.47
CA TYR A 556 13.49 12.64 43.54
C TYR A 556 12.08 13.16 43.17
N MET A 557 11.03 12.36 43.31
CA MET A 557 9.65 12.73 42.98
C MET A 557 8.88 13.32 44.17
N VAL A 558 9.03 12.74 45.37
CA VAL A 558 8.28 13.15 46.57
C VAL A 558 9.07 14.14 47.42
N GLY A 559 10.38 14.22 47.21
CA GLY A 559 11.29 14.96 48.08
C GLY A 559 11.75 14.11 49.26
N GLY A 560 12.76 14.61 49.96
CA GLY A 560 13.40 13.91 51.07
C GLY A 560 14.81 14.42 51.30
N HIS A 561 15.50 13.83 52.27
CA HIS A 561 16.88 14.21 52.58
C HIS A 561 17.83 13.70 51.49
N ARG A 562 18.74 14.55 51.03
CA ARG A 562 19.67 14.19 49.96
C ARG A 562 20.66 13.12 50.43
N ARG A 563 20.78 12.00 49.70
CA ARG A 563 21.88 11.05 49.92
C ARG A 563 23.17 11.68 49.40
N PHE A 564 24.16 11.89 50.28
CA PHE A 564 25.49 12.34 49.87
C PHE A 564 26.18 11.26 49.03
N GLN A 565 26.45 11.56 47.76
CA GLN A 565 27.16 10.64 46.86
C GLN A 565 28.62 10.46 47.32
N ALA A 566 29.06 9.20 47.36
CA ALA A 566 30.45 8.84 47.62
C ALA A 566 31.20 8.78 46.29
N GLY A 567 32.07 9.76 46.00
CA GLY A 567 32.86 9.79 44.77
C GLY A 567 33.79 11.01 44.66
N MET A 568 34.65 11.02 43.65
CA MET A 568 35.66 12.07 43.40
C MET A 568 35.06 13.48 43.21
N HIS A 569 33.81 13.60 42.74
CA HIS A 569 33.11 14.89 42.60
C HIS A 569 32.82 15.61 43.93
N ARG A 570 32.97 14.94 45.08
CA ARG A 570 32.80 15.53 46.42
C ARG A 570 33.71 16.74 46.67
N GLU A 571 34.84 16.86 45.98
CA GLU A 571 35.76 17.98 46.18
C GLU A 571 35.38 19.23 45.37
N LYS A 572 34.76 19.07 44.20
CA LYS A 572 34.35 20.18 43.33
C LYS A 572 33.19 20.99 43.90
N HIS A 573 32.22 20.34 44.52
CA HIS A 573 31.03 21.01 45.10
C HIS A 573 31.18 21.37 46.59
N LYS A 574 32.41 21.64 47.07
CA LYS A 574 32.66 22.14 48.43
C LYS A 574 32.24 23.61 48.60
N SER A 575 32.33 24.42 47.54
CA SER A 575 31.79 25.79 47.51
C SER A 575 30.31 25.76 47.09
N PRO A 576 29.40 26.39 47.86
CA PRO A 576 28.01 26.54 47.44
C PRO A 576 27.89 27.56 46.29
N SER A 577 26.81 27.46 45.51
CA SER A 577 26.45 28.45 44.50
C SER A 577 26.02 29.79 45.11
N TYR A 578 26.25 30.88 44.37
CA TYR A 578 25.87 32.24 44.78
C TYR A 578 24.46 32.65 44.33
N GLN A 579 23.91 32.02 43.28
CA GLN A 579 22.58 32.39 42.74
C GLN A 579 21.43 31.56 43.36
N ILE A 580 21.66 30.27 43.58
CA ILE A 580 20.64 29.34 44.11
C ILE A 580 21.12 28.82 45.46
N LYS A 581 20.22 28.80 46.44
CA LYS A 581 20.45 28.21 47.77
C LYS A 581 19.43 27.10 48.01
N GLU A 582 19.85 25.86 47.78
CA GLU A 582 19.09 24.68 48.19
C GLU A 582 19.32 24.38 49.68
N GLY A 583 18.33 23.78 50.34
CA GLY A 583 18.50 23.19 51.67
C GLY A 583 19.00 21.74 51.60
N ASP A 584 19.02 21.04 52.73
CA ASP A 584 19.43 19.62 52.80
C ASP A 584 18.39 18.66 52.17
N THR A 585 17.21 19.18 51.84
CA THR A 585 16.13 18.48 51.14
C THR A 585 16.26 18.62 49.62
N ILE A 586 15.99 17.53 48.91
CA ILE A 586 15.90 17.48 47.44
C ILE A 586 14.86 18.49 46.94
N ASN A 587 15.24 19.30 45.95
CA ASN A 587 14.34 20.27 45.33
C ASN A 587 13.41 19.60 44.29
N VAL A 588 12.21 19.26 44.73
CA VAL A 588 11.15 18.61 43.92
C VAL A 588 10.83 19.38 42.64
N ASP A 589 10.91 20.71 42.66
CA ASP A 589 10.62 21.56 41.49
C ASP A 589 11.55 21.28 40.30
N VAL A 590 12.78 20.86 40.57
CA VAL A 590 13.76 20.50 39.53
C VAL A 590 13.67 19.00 39.21
N THR A 591 13.56 18.14 40.22
CA THR A 591 13.77 16.69 40.06
C THR A 591 12.51 15.88 39.74
N CYS A 592 11.32 16.38 40.07
CA CYS A 592 10.05 15.66 39.87
C CYS A 592 9.72 15.30 38.40
N PRO A 593 9.80 16.23 37.41
CA PRO A 593 9.40 15.91 36.04
C PRO A 593 10.33 14.87 35.38
N GLY A 594 11.64 14.96 35.64
CA GLY A 594 12.60 13.94 35.19
C GLY A 594 12.34 12.57 35.85
N ALA A 595 12.13 12.55 37.17
CA ALA A 595 11.93 11.29 37.89
C ALA A 595 10.60 10.58 37.57
N THR A 596 9.51 11.33 37.41
CA THR A 596 8.20 10.78 37.03
C THR A 596 8.23 10.15 35.62
N LEU A 597 8.86 10.80 34.64
CA LEU A 597 9.00 10.25 33.29
C LEU A 597 10.00 9.09 33.20
N ALA A 598 11.06 9.10 34.02
CA ALA A 598 11.95 7.95 34.16
C ALA A 598 11.18 6.71 34.67
N LEU A 599 10.39 6.85 35.74
CA LEU A 599 9.54 5.78 36.26
C LEU A 599 8.52 5.30 35.21
N ALA A 600 7.89 6.22 34.47
CA ALA A 600 6.94 5.89 33.40
C ALA A 600 7.57 5.02 32.30
N MET A 601 8.81 5.30 31.91
CA MET A 601 9.52 4.58 30.84
C MET A 601 10.16 3.28 31.32
N ILE A 602 10.72 3.22 32.53
CA ILE A 602 11.25 1.97 33.10
C ILE A 602 10.15 0.93 33.25
N TYR A 603 8.98 1.34 33.77
CA TYR A 603 7.84 0.47 34.04
C TYR A 603 6.74 0.54 32.96
N LEU A 604 7.09 0.95 31.75
CA LEU A 604 6.18 1.10 30.62
C LEU A 604 5.49 -0.22 30.26
N LYS A 605 4.15 -0.25 30.27
CA LYS A 605 3.31 -1.42 29.94
C LYS A 605 3.57 -2.68 30.78
N THR A 606 4.12 -2.56 32.00
CA THR A 606 4.39 -3.71 32.88
C THR A 606 3.31 -3.96 33.94
N ASN A 607 2.31 -3.09 34.04
CA ASN A 607 1.17 -3.15 34.98
C ASN A 607 1.57 -3.32 36.47
N ASN A 608 2.77 -2.89 36.87
CA ASN A 608 3.25 -3.00 38.25
C ASN A 608 2.50 -2.03 39.18
N ARG A 609 1.50 -2.57 39.89
CA ARG A 609 0.64 -1.82 40.82
C ARG A 609 1.43 -1.10 41.91
N SER A 610 2.48 -1.72 42.47
CA SER A 610 3.25 -1.17 43.59
C SER A 610 3.81 0.23 43.31
N ILE A 611 4.32 0.46 42.09
CA ILE A 611 4.89 1.76 41.68
C ILE A 611 3.81 2.66 41.07
N ALA A 612 2.84 2.09 40.34
CA ALA A 612 1.72 2.85 39.80
C ALA A 612 0.84 3.49 40.90
N ASP A 613 0.75 2.88 42.09
CA ASP A 613 0.02 3.43 43.22
C ASP A 613 0.81 4.50 43.99
N TRP A 614 2.15 4.49 43.96
CA TRP A 614 2.97 5.62 44.40
C TRP A 614 2.82 6.85 43.50
N LEU A 615 2.50 6.63 42.22
CA LEU A 615 2.19 7.64 41.21
C LEU A 615 0.70 8.02 41.19
N ARG A 616 -0.07 7.71 42.23
CA ARG A 616 -1.46 8.19 42.33
C ARG A 616 -1.49 9.69 42.66
N ALA A 617 -2.52 10.40 42.20
CA ALA A 617 -2.82 11.73 42.70
C ALA A 617 -3.14 11.64 44.22
N PRO A 618 -2.72 12.61 45.04
CA PRO A 618 -2.99 12.57 46.47
C PRO A 618 -4.48 12.83 46.75
N ASP A 619 -5.07 11.99 47.60
CA ASP A 619 -6.51 12.02 47.92
C ASP A 619 -6.88 13.02 49.04
N THR A 620 -5.93 13.80 49.56
CA THR A 620 -6.14 14.77 50.66
C THR A 620 -5.67 16.17 50.28
N MET A 621 -6.39 17.20 50.73
CA MET A 621 -6.09 18.62 50.45
C MET A 621 -4.64 18.97 50.84
N TYR A 622 -4.24 18.64 52.06
CA TYR A 622 -2.89 18.89 52.57
C TYR A 622 -1.79 18.35 51.65
N LEU A 623 -1.96 17.16 51.06
CA LEU A 623 -0.98 16.56 50.15
C LEU A 623 -1.06 17.10 48.71
N LEU A 624 -2.19 17.70 48.30
CA LEU A 624 -2.30 18.43 47.05
C LEU A 624 -1.47 19.73 47.10
N ASP A 625 -1.50 20.44 48.23
CA ASP A 625 -0.73 21.69 48.40
C ASP A 625 0.81 21.51 48.32
N PHE A 626 1.33 20.29 48.53
CA PHE A 626 2.78 19.99 48.32
C PHE A 626 3.16 19.73 46.86
N VAL A 627 2.20 19.57 45.94
CA VAL A 627 2.47 19.13 44.57
C VAL A 627 1.87 20.13 43.57
N LYS A 628 2.74 20.83 42.83
CA LYS A 628 2.29 21.71 41.75
C LYS A 628 1.36 20.96 40.79
N PRO A 629 0.24 21.56 40.36
CA PRO A 629 -0.77 20.88 39.55
C PRO A 629 -0.22 20.41 38.20
N GLU A 630 0.77 21.12 37.66
CA GLU A 630 1.56 20.74 36.49
C GLU A 630 2.20 19.34 36.64
N PHE A 631 2.76 19.03 37.82
CA PHE A 631 3.33 17.71 38.10
C PHE A 631 2.26 16.63 38.30
N LEU A 632 1.02 16.99 38.67
CA LEU A 632 -0.10 16.03 38.73
C LEU A 632 -0.49 15.52 37.34
N LEU A 633 -0.36 16.35 36.29
CA LEU A 633 -0.54 15.90 34.90
C LEU A 633 0.50 14.84 34.53
N LEU A 634 1.79 15.11 34.75
CA LEU A 634 2.88 14.17 34.47
C LEU A 634 2.77 12.89 35.31
N ARG A 635 2.39 13.01 36.58
CA ARG A 635 2.17 11.87 37.49
C ARG A 635 0.99 11.00 37.04
N THR A 636 -0.11 11.61 36.62
CA THR A 636 -1.29 10.89 36.06
C THR A 636 -0.93 10.18 34.77
N LEU A 637 -0.24 10.86 33.84
CA LEU A 637 0.29 10.27 32.62
C LEU A 637 1.20 9.07 32.91
N ALA A 638 2.20 9.24 33.78
CA ALA A 638 3.15 8.20 34.16
C ALA A 638 2.45 6.96 34.73
N ARG A 639 1.49 7.15 35.65
CA ARG A 639 0.67 6.08 36.20
C ARG A 639 -0.10 5.32 35.12
N CYS A 640 -0.75 6.02 34.20
CA CYS A 640 -1.54 5.39 33.14
C CYS A 640 -0.66 4.66 32.10
N LEU A 641 0.55 5.17 31.79
CA LEU A 641 1.51 4.47 30.91
C LEU A 641 2.07 3.18 31.52
N ILE A 642 2.16 3.10 32.86
CA ILE A 642 2.50 1.85 33.57
C ILE A 642 1.31 0.88 33.54
N LEU A 643 0.09 1.39 33.75
CA LEU A 643 -1.19 0.65 33.74
C LEU A 643 -1.85 0.63 32.36
N TRP A 644 -1.06 0.32 31.33
CA TRP A 644 -1.43 0.48 29.92
C TRP A 644 -2.68 -0.30 29.50
N ASP A 645 -2.90 -1.47 30.09
CA ASP A 645 -4.01 -2.35 29.71
C ASP A 645 -5.36 -1.90 30.27
N ASP A 646 -5.35 -1.12 31.36
CA ASP A 646 -6.53 -0.57 32.02
C ASP A 646 -7.11 0.65 31.26
N ILE A 647 -6.42 1.19 30.24
CA ILE A 647 -6.83 2.41 29.53
C ILE A 647 -8.03 2.14 28.63
N LEU A 648 -9.17 2.77 28.94
CA LEU A 648 -10.42 2.62 28.19
C LEU A 648 -10.85 3.93 27.49
N PRO A 649 -11.34 3.88 26.23
CA PRO A 649 -11.74 5.06 25.47
C PRO A 649 -13.17 5.52 25.79
N ASN A 650 -13.44 5.84 27.05
CA ASN A 650 -14.71 6.40 27.51
C ASN A 650 -14.47 7.50 28.56
N SER A 651 -15.39 8.48 28.65
CA SER A 651 -15.21 9.61 29.56
C SER A 651 -15.16 9.17 31.02
N LYS A 652 -15.98 8.18 31.41
CA LYS A 652 -16.02 7.62 32.77
C LYS A 652 -14.65 7.11 33.24
N TRP A 653 -13.81 6.61 32.34
CA TRP A 653 -12.43 6.21 32.65
C TRP A 653 -11.51 7.43 32.87
N VAL A 654 -11.63 8.48 32.06
CA VAL A 654 -10.91 9.74 32.29
C VAL A 654 -11.30 10.32 33.66
N ASP A 655 -12.61 10.42 33.90
CA ASP A 655 -13.21 10.92 35.14
C ASP A 655 -12.82 10.09 36.37
N SER A 656 -12.49 8.80 36.22
CA SER A 656 -12.14 7.91 37.34
C SER A 656 -10.73 8.15 37.90
N ASN A 657 -9.83 8.77 37.14
CA ASN A 657 -8.48 9.12 37.59
C ASN A 657 -8.46 10.33 38.55
N VAL A 658 -9.53 11.11 38.60
CA VAL A 658 -9.69 12.24 39.52
C VAL A 658 -10.01 11.73 40.95
N PRO A 659 -9.26 12.13 41.99
CA PRO A 659 -9.59 11.85 43.40
C PRO A 659 -11.01 12.27 43.80
N GLN A 660 -11.58 11.54 44.77
CA GLN A 660 -12.96 11.79 45.23
C GLN A 660 -13.13 13.21 45.82
N ILE A 661 -12.13 13.70 46.57
CA ILE A 661 -12.10 15.07 47.13
C ILE A 661 -12.25 16.17 46.06
N ILE A 662 -11.67 15.96 44.87
CA ILE A 662 -11.78 16.92 43.77
C ILE A 662 -13.14 16.76 43.07
N ARG A 663 -13.59 15.50 42.88
CA ARG A 663 -14.84 15.18 42.20
C ARG A 663 -16.06 15.76 42.93
N GLU A 664 -16.14 15.60 44.25
CA GLU A 664 -17.28 16.10 45.06
C GLU A 664 -17.38 17.63 44.99
N ASN A 665 -16.26 18.33 45.25
CA ASN A 665 -16.24 19.79 45.22
C ASN A 665 -16.45 20.38 43.81
N SER A 666 -16.08 19.65 42.74
CA SER A 666 -16.35 20.09 41.37
C SER A 666 -17.84 20.08 40.98
N ILE A 667 -18.67 19.26 41.63
CA ILE A 667 -20.11 19.18 41.38
C ILE A 667 -20.85 20.35 42.05
N SER A 668 -20.43 20.73 43.26
CA SER A 668 -20.95 21.90 43.99
C SER A 668 -20.75 23.24 43.28
N LEU A 669 -19.89 23.31 42.24
CA LEU A 669 -19.78 24.49 41.37
C LEU A 669 -20.99 24.72 40.46
N SER A 670 -21.91 23.75 40.36
CA SER A 670 -23.09 23.82 39.48
C SER A 670 -24.40 24.12 40.21
N GLU A 671 -24.45 24.02 41.54
CA GLU A 671 -25.64 24.26 42.37
C GLU A 671 -25.35 25.27 43.50
N ILE A 672 -25.70 26.53 43.25
CA ILE A 672 -26.21 27.59 44.16
C ILE A 672 -25.68 27.64 45.62
N GLU A 673 -25.04 28.78 45.94
CA GLU A 673 -25.03 29.48 47.23
C GLU A 673 -24.96 28.64 48.54
N LEU A 674 -23.74 28.26 48.92
CA LEU A 674 -23.39 27.99 50.33
C LEU A 674 -22.11 28.77 50.69
N PRO A 675 -21.97 29.27 51.95
CA PRO A 675 -20.73 29.89 52.38
C PRO A 675 -19.64 28.82 52.47
N CYS A 676 -18.61 28.91 51.61
CA CYS A 676 -17.41 28.10 51.79
C CYS A 676 -16.79 28.40 53.16
N SER A 677 -16.43 27.36 53.90
CA SER A 677 -15.52 27.47 55.04
C SER A 677 -14.21 28.08 54.56
N GLU A 678 -13.67 29.06 55.29
CA GLU A 678 -12.51 29.88 54.88
C GLU A 678 -11.20 29.07 54.67
N ASP A 679 -11.17 27.79 55.07
CA ASP A 679 -10.00 26.90 55.03
C ASP A 679 -9.82 26.10 53.70
N LEU A 680 -10.72 26.21 52.71
CA LEU A 680 -10.65 25.39 51.47
C LEU A 680 -10.22 26.21 50.24
N ASN A 681 -8.96 26.04 49.81
CA ASN A 681 -8.45 26.66 48.57
C ASN A 681 -9.08 26.02 47.32
N LEU A 682 -10.19 26.59 46.87
CA LEU A 682 -10.92 26.16 45.67
C LEU A 682 -10.06 26.23 44.39
N GLU A 683 -9.11 27.16 44.32
CA GLU A 683 -8.11 27.28 43.25
C GLU A 683 -7.25 26.01 43.09
N THR A 684 -6.64 25.51 44.17
CA THR A 684 -5.81 24.30 44.11
C THR A 684 -6.61 23.10 43.58
N LEU A 685 -7.88 22.99 44.01
CA LEU A 685 -8.78 21.92 43.59
C LEU A 685 -9.19 22.04 42.12
N SER A 686 -9.52 23.25 41.64
CA SER A 686 -9.90 23.47 40.24
C SER A 686 -8.71 23.33 39.29
N GLN A 687 -7.51 23.75 39.69
CA GLN A 687 -6.26 23.52 38.97
C GLN A 687 -5.92 22.01 38.92
N ALA A 688 -5.93 21.32 40.06
CA ALA A 688 -5.66 19.88 40.10
C ALA A 688 -6.67 19.08 39.24
N HIS A 689 -7.95 19.48 39.23
CA HIS A 689 -8.98 18.89 38.37
C HIS A 689 -8.60 18.94 36.88
N VAL A 690 -8.28 20.13 36.36
CA VAL A 690 -7.99 20.31 34.93
C VAL A 690 -6.71 19.61 34.50
N TYR A 691 -5.64 19.66 35.32
CA TYR A 691 -4.37 19.02 35.00
C TYR A 691 -4.44 17.48 35.07
N ILE A 692 -5.19 16.90 36.01
CA ILE A 692 -5.40 15.44 36.07
C ILE A 692 -6.20 14.95 34.85
N ILE A 693 -7.28 15.65 34.48
CA ILE A 693 -8.05 15.31 33.27
C ILE A 693 -7.18 15.45 32.02
N ALA A 694 -6.41 16.53 31.88
CA ALA A 694 -5.48 16.71 30.76
C ALA A 694 -4.44 15.58 30.69
N GLY A 695 -3.90 15.11 31.83
CA GLY A 695 -2.95 14.00 31.90
C GLY A 695 -3.56 12.64 31.53
N ALA A 696 -4.80 12.39 31.94
CA ALA A 696 -5.55 11.19 31.56
C ALA A 696 -5.95 11.21 30.07
N CYS A 697 -6.38 12.36 29.54
CA CYS A 697 -6.60 12.58 28.10
C CYS A 697 -5.31 12.40 27.28
N LEU A 698 -4.17 12.88 27.79
CA LEU A 698 -2.88 12.68 27.16
C LEU A 698 -2.51 11.20 27.10
N SER A 699 -2.67 10.46 28.20
CA SER A 699 -2.45 9.01 28.19
C SER A 699 -3.40 8.27 27.24
N LEU A 700 -4.64 8.74 27.07
CA LEU A 700 -5.56 8.19 26.08
C LEU A 700 -5.07 8.46 24.64
N GLY A 701 -4.50 9.64 24.40
CA GLY A 701 -3.82 10.00 23.14
C GLY A 701 -2.63 9.09 22.84
N PHE A 702 -1.76 8.83 23.84
CA PHE A 702 -0.65 7.88 23.71
C PHE A 702 -1.13 6.44 23.44
N ARG A 703 -2.24 6.00 24.06
CA ARG A 703 -2.76 4.62 23.92
C ARG A 703 -3.31 4.30 22.53
N PHE A 704 -3.91 5.29 21.88
CA PHE A 704 -4.62 5.17 20.60
C PHE A 704 -4.01 6.06 19.50
N ALA A 705 -2.72 6.41 19.61
CA ALA A 705 -2.03 7.23 18.62
C ALA A 705 -2.13 6.59 17.23
N GLY A 706 -2.48 7.41 16.23
CA GLY A 706 -2.65 7.00 14.85
C GLY A 706 -3.59 5.81 14.63
N SER A 707 -4.55 5.58 15.53
CA SER A 707 -5.48 4.45 15.49
C SER A 707 -6.88 4.83 14.99
N GLU A 708 -7.17 6.14 14.86
CA GLU A 708 -8.45 6.69 14.38
C GLU A 708 -9.70 6.19 15.13
N ASN A 709 -9.52 5.77 16.39
CA ASN A 709 -10.59 5.17 17.18
C ASN A 709 -11.70 6.18 17.49
N LEU A 710 -12.87 5.97 16.90
CA LEU A 710 -14.06 6.82 17.02
C LEU A 710 -14.49 7.09 18.47
N SER A 711 -14.35 6.10 19.37
CA SER A 711 -14.72 6.27 20.79
C SER A 711 -13.78 7.21 21.54
N ALA A 712 -12.47 7.08 21.31
CA ALA A 712 -11.45 7.97 21.85
C ALA A 712 -11.58 9.38 21.25
N PHE A 713 -11.80 9.50 19.94
CA PHE A 713 -12.06 10.76 19.26
C PHE A 713 -13.27 11.50 19.86
N ASN A 714 -14.41 10.84 20.00
CA ASN A 714 -15.62 11.46 20.57
C ASN A 714 -15.41 11.94 22.01
N CYS A 715 -14.68 11.15 22.81
CA CYS A 715 -14.34 11.49 24.19
C CYS A 715 -13.43 12.73 24.28
N LEU A 716 -12.30 12.73 23.54
CA LEU A 716 -11.35 13.85 23.53
C LEU A 716 -11.95 15.11 22.88
N HIS A 717 -12.77 14.97 21.85
CA HIS A 717 -13.45 16.09 21.21
C HIS A 717 -14.52 16.73 22.10
N LYS A 718 -15.14 15.95 23.02
CA LYS A 718 -15.99 16.50 24.08
C LYS A 718 -15.15 17.34 25.05
N PHE A 719 -14.10 16.76 25.64
CA PHE A 719 -13.24 17.49 26.58
C PHE A 719 -12.62 18.75 25.96
N ALA A 720 -12.19 18.72 24.70
CA ALA A 720 -11.70 19.91 24.00
C ALA A 720 -12.74 21.05 23.93
N LYS A 721 -14.03 20.73 23.75
CA LYS A 721 -15.12 21.71 23.81
C LYS A 721 -15.37 22.20 25.24
N ASP A 722 -15.35 21.29 26.21
CA ASP A 722 -15.54 21.63 27.63
C ASP A 722 -14.43 22.59 28.09
N PHE A 723 -13.17 22.37 27.69
CA PHE A 723 -12.06 23.31 27.93
C PHE A 723 -12.24 24.67 27.24
N MET A 724 -12.78 24.71 26.02
CA MET A 724 -13.12 25.98 25.37
C MET A 724 -14.21 26.75 26.11
N THR A 725 -15.23 26.08 26.67
CA THR A 725 -16.27 26.75 27.45
C THR A 725 -15.73 27.25 28.79
N TYR A 726 -14.87 26.47 29.46
CA TYR A 726 -14.18 26.91 30.68
C TYR A 726 -13.34 28.17 30.46
N LEU A 727 -12.64 28.29 29.34
CA LEU A 727 -11.86 29.47 29.00
C LEU A 727 -12.71 30.74 28.81
N SER A 728 -14.00 30.58 28.47
CA SER A 728 -14.98 31.68 28.38
C SER A 728 -15.81 31.88 29.65
N ALA A 729 -15.64 31.05 30.67
CA ALA A 729 -16.43 31.08 31.91
C ALA A 729 -15.84 32.07 32.93
N PRO A 730 -16.66 32.64 33.84
CA PRO A 730 -16.15 33.54 34.90
C PRO A 730 -15.15 32.85 35.83
N ASN A 731 -15.24 31.53 36.00
CA ASN A 731 -14.36 30.73 36.85
C ASN A 731 -12.92 30.59 36.27
N ALA A 732 -12.66 31.05 35.04
CA ALA A 732 -11.33 31.02 34.43
C ALA A 732 -10.29 31.82 35.22
N SER A 733 -10.71 32.90 35.90
CA SER A 733 -9.82 33.70 36.77
C SER A 733 -9.36 32.92 38.01
N VAL A 734 -10.23 32.07 38.58
CA VAL A 734 -9.94 31.26 39.78
C VAL A 734 -8.95 30.13 39.46
N THR A 735 -9.08 29.49 38.29
CA THR A 735 -8.17 28.40 37.91
C THR A 735 -6.89 28.91 37.22
N GLY A 736 -6.88 30.16 36.75
CA GLY A 736 -5.82 30.76 35.93
C GLY A 736 -5.99 30.43 34.44
N PRO A 737 -6.11 31.42 33.52
CA PRO A 737 -6.36 31.11 32.11
C PRO A 737 -5.15 30.51 31.39
N TYR A 738 -3.91 30.84 31.81
CA TYR A 738 -2.69 30.12 31.41
C TYR A 738 -2.76 28.60 31.66
N ASN A 739 -3.29 28.18 32.81
CA ASN A 739 -3.46 26.77 33.16
C ASN A 739 -4.48 26.09 32.24
N LEU A 740 -5.55 26.80 31.89
CA LEU A 740 -6.57 26.33 30.93
C LEU A 740 -6.02 26.23 29.50
N GLU A 741 -5.27 27.21 29.00
CA GLU A 741 -4.65 27.14 27.66
C GLU A 741 -3.60 26.02 27.61
N THR A 742 -2.87 25.76 28.70
CA THR A 742 -1.96 24.60 28.83
C THR A 742 -2.72 23.27 28.74
N CYS A 743 -3.79 23.11 29.52
CA CYS A 743 -4.61 21.90 29.50
C CYS A 743 -5.32 21.70 28.15
N LEU A 744 -5.85 22.76 27.55
CA LEU A 744 -6.46 22.75 26.21
C LEU A 744 -5.44 22.36 25.14
N SER A 745 -4.22 22.90 25.18
CA SER A 745 -3.13 22.55 24.27
C SER A 745 -2.79 21.06 24.36
N VAL A 746 -2.72 20.50 25.58
CA VAL A 746 -2.46 19.08 25.83
C VAL A 746 -3.60 18.20 25.31
N VAL A 747 -4.86 18.57 25.58
CA VAL A 747 -6.03 17.82 25.07
C VAL A 747 -6.12 17.90 23.54
N LEU A 748 -5.76 19.03 22.94
CA LEU A 748 -5.70 19.19 21.47
C LEU A 748 -4.62 18.31 20.85
N LEU A 749 -3.41 18.28 21.42
CA LEU A 749 -2.35 17.36 21.00
C LEU A 749 -2.78 15.90 21.14
N SER A 750 -3.51 15.57 22.20
CA SER A 750 -4.08 14.23 22.41
C SER A 750 -5.07 13.86 21.31
N LEU A 751 -5.97 14.78 20.95
CA LEU A 751 -6.96 14.62 19.89
C LEU A 751 -6.30 14.48 18.50
N ALA A 752 -5.24 15.26 18.25
CA ALA A 752 -4.44 15.17 17.03
C ALA A 752 -3.60 13.89 16.96
N MET A 753 -3.07 13.38 18.08
CA MET A 753 -2.38 12.10 18.13
C MET A 753 -3.29 10.92 17.73
N VAL A 754 -4.52 10.87 18.24
CA VAL A 754 -5.46 9.77 17.88
C VAL A 754 -5.81 9.78 16.40
N MET A 755 -5.97 10.97 15.81
CA MET A 755 -6.31 11.18 14.38
C MET A 755 -5.08 11.53 13.52
N ALA A 756 -3.88 11.08 13.91
CA ALA A 756 -2.64 11.48 13.24
C ALA A 756 -2.58 10.95 11.79
N GLY A 757 -2.39 11.87 10.84
CA GLY A 757 -2.28 11.59 9.40
C GLY A 757 -3.59 11.70 8.60
N SER A 758 -4.78 11.55 9.19
CA SER A 758 -6.03 11.46 8.40
C SER A 758 -6.71 12.79 8.04
N GLY A 759 -6.20 13.91 8.55
CA GLY A 759 -6.71 15.24 8.19
C GLY A 759 -8.18 15.48 8.57
N ASN A 760 -8.59 15.02 9.77
CA ASN A 760 -9.97 15.13 10.25
C ASN A 760 -10.44 16.60 10.35
N LEU A 761 -11.52 16.91 9.62
CA LEU A 761 -12.05 18.28 9.48
C LEU A 761 -12.44 18.92 10.82
N LYS A 762 -12.96 18.17 11.80
CA LYS A 762 -13.37 18.73 13.10
C LYS A 762 -12.18 19.22 13.92
N VAL A 763 -11.05 18.51 13.85
CA VAL A 763 -9.83 18.91 14.55
C VAL A 763 -9.12 20.03 13.78
N LEU A 764 -9.15 20.03 12.44
CA LEU A 764 -8.67 21.14 11.62
C LEU A 764 -9.43 22.44 11.92
N GLN A 765 -10.77 22.40 12.02
CA GLN A 765 -11.58 23.57 12.39
C GLN A 765 -11.20 24.12 13.77
N LEU A 766 -10.93 23.24 14.73
CA LEU A 766 -10.49 23.62 16.08
C LEU A 766 -9.08 24.24 16.07
N CYS A 767 -8.12 23.64 15.36
CA CYS A 767 -6.77 24.20 15.21
C CYS A 767 -6.78 25.55 14.47
N ARG A 768 -7.64 25.72 13.46
CA ARG A 768 -7.84 26.99 12.74
C ARG A 768 -8.41 28.08 13.65
N PHE A 769 -9.36 27.74 14.52
CA PHE A 769 -9.88 28.68 15.52
C PHE A 769 -8.76 29.19 16.44
N LEU A 770 -7.93 28.27 16.97
CA LEU A 770 -6.83 28.60 17.88
C LEU A 770 -5.67 29.33 17.17
N HIS A 771 -5.40 29.06 15.88
CA HIS A 771 -4.44 29.83 15.07
C HIS A 771 -4.85 31.31 14.89
N MET A 772 -6.15 31.61 14.89
CA MET A 772 -6.65 32.98 14.74
C MET A 772 -6.60 33.78 16.06
N LYS A 773 -6.72 33.12 17.21
CA LYS A 773 -6.45 33.73 18.52
C LYS A 773 -4.96 34.12 18.60
N THR A 774 -4.66 35.41 18.58
CA THR A 774 -3.28 35.94 18.47
C THR A 774 -3.03 37.12 19.41
N GLY A 775 -3.72 37.16 20.55
CA GLY A 775 -3.61 38.22 21.55
C GLY A 775 -4.13 37.76 22.91
N GLY A 776 -3.88 38.57 23.94
CA GLY A 776 -4.10 38.19 25.34
C GLY A 776 -3.02 37.24 25.85
N GLU A 777 -3.40 36.25 26.64
CA GLU A 777 -2.50 35.28 27.29
C GLU A 777 -1.91 34.21 26.33
N MET A 778 -2.20 34.30 25.02
CA MET A 778 -1.69 33.39 24.00
C MET A 778 -0.20 33.68 23.70
N ASN A 779 0.69 32.80 24.17
CA ASN A 779 2.14 32.93 24.02
C ASN A 779 2.70 32.09 22.84
N TYR A 780 4.02 32.20 22.63
CA TYR A 780 4.75 31.41 21.62
C TYR A 780 4.55 29.89 21.79
N GLY A 781 4.64 29.39 23.03
CA GLY A 781 4.53 27.97 23.34
C GLY A 781 3.17 27.36 23.00
N PHE A 782 2.08 28.06 23.28
CA PHE A 782 0.73 27.61 22.91
C PHE A 782 0.54 27.62 21.39
N HIS A 783 1.04 28.63 20.68
CA HIS A 783 1.08 28.60 19.22
C HIS A 783 1.85 27.37 18.70
N LEU A 784 3.02 27.06 19.30
CA LEU A 784 3.80 25.88 18.95
C LEU A 784 3.02 24.57 19.22
N ALA A 785 2.31 24.47 20.34
CA ALA A 785 1.44 23.32 20.64
C ALA A 785 0.30 23.16 19.61
N HIS A 786 -0.39 24.26 19.28
CA HIS A 786 -1.48 24.26 18.30
C HIS A 786 -1.01 23.91 16.88
N HIS A 787 0.20 24.35 16.49
CA HIS A 787 0.77 24.05 15.17
C HIS A 787 1.40 22.66 15.10
N MET A 788 1.92 22.12 16.22
CA MET A 788 2.23 20.70 16.33
C MET A 788 0.96 19.84 16.18
N ALA A 789 -0.15 20.20 16.84
CA ALA A 789 -1.41 19.47 16.68
C ALA A 789 -1.91 19.48 15.22
N LEU A 790 -1.86 20.64 14.55
CA LEU A 790 -2.22 20.78 13.15
C LEU A 790 -1.28 19.97 12.23
N GLY A 791 0.02 19.98 12.51
CA GLY A 791 1.02 19.19 11.80
C GLY A 791 0.82 17.67 11.93
N LEU A 792 0.51 17.18 13.14
CA LEU A 792 0.21 15.76 13.38
C LEU A 792 -1.03 15.26 12.62
N LEU A 793 -2.06 16.10 12.44
CA LEU A 793 -3.24 15.74 11.65
C LEU A 793 -2.91 15.44 10.17
N PHE A 794 -1.89 16.11 9.62
CA PHE A 794 -1.50 15.99 8.21
C PHE A 794 -0.06 15.49 8.07
N LEU A 795 0.37 14.60 8.98
CA LEU A 795 1.74 14.11 9.09
C LEU A 795 2.24 13.50 7.76
N GLY A 796 3.30 14.10 7.19
CA GLY A 796 3.86 13.73 5.89
C GLY A 796 2.83 13.74 4.76
N GLY A 797 1.99 14.77 4.69
CA GLY A 797 0.90 14.88 3.70
C GLY A 797 -0.18 13.82 3.83
N GLY A 798 -0.31 13.16 4.99
CA GLY A 798 -1.21 12.03 5.23
C GLY A 798 -0.64 10.66 4.84
N ARG A 799 0.66 10.59 4.51
CA ARG A 799 1.37 9.33 4.25
C ARG A 799 1.82 8.62 5.53
N TYR A 800 2.12 9.39 6.57
CA TYR A 800 2.69 8.92 7.82
C TYR A 800 1.68 9.03 8.97
N SER A 801 1.80 8.15 9.95
CA SER A 801 1.07 8.22 11.22
C SER A 801 1.97 7.80 12.38
N LEU A 802 1.55 8.07 13.61
CA LEU A 802 2.32 7.79 14.82
C LEU A 802 2.13 6.34 15.28
N SER A 803 3.20 5.71 15.77
CA SER A 803 3.16 4.36 16.34
C SER A 803 3.23 4.38 17.87
N THR A 804 2.67 3.35 18.50
CA THR A 804 2.62 3.10 19.94
C THR A 804 3.66 2.06 20.39
N SER A 805 4.70 1.82 19.57
CA SER A 805 5.85 0.99 19.99
C SER A 805 6.51 1.57 21.24
N ASN A 806 7.17 0.75 22.05
CA ASN A 806 7.79 1.23 23.29
C ASN A 806 8.83 2.34 23.01
N SER A 807 9.58 2.21 21.90
CA SER A 807 10.52 3.25 21.43
C SER A 807 9.81 4.52 20.99
N SER A 808 8.72 4.38 20.23
CA SER A 808 7.92 5.49 19.71
C SER A 808 7.30 6.31 20.85
N ILE A 809 6.83 5.65 21.92
CA ILE A 809 6.30 6.34 23.10
C ILE A 809 7.39 7.15 23.81
N ALA A 810 8.61 6.62 23.95
CA ALA A 810 9.73 7.35 24.55
C ALA A 810 10.10 8.61 23.75
N ALA A 811 10.08 8.52 22.41
CA ALA A 811 10.31 9.67 21.52
C ALA A 811 9.17 10.71 21.60
N LEU A 812 7.91 10.25 21.66
CA LEU A 812 6.73 11.11 21.80
C LEU A 812 6.68 11.81 23.18
N LEU A 813 7.11 11.16 24.26
CA LEU A 813 7.22 11.78 25.59
C LEU A 813 8.21 12.96 25.58
N CYS A 814 9.29 12.87 24.80
CA CYS A 814 10.21 13.98 24.61
C CYS A 814 9.59 15.09 23.76
N ALA A 815 8.98 14.74 22.62
CA ALA A 815 8.43 15.72 21.68
C ALA A 815 7.20 16.46 22.23
N LEU A 816 6.36 15.78 23.02
CA LEU A 816 5.05 16.27 23.48
C LEU A 816 5.02 16.54 24.99
N TYR A 817 6.18 16.88 25.58
CA TYR A 817 6.26 17.33 26.97
C TYR A 817 5.29 18.51 27.20
N PRO A 818 4.41 18.47 28.22
CA PRO A 818 3.23 19.34 28.32
C PRO A 818 3.50 20.79 28.72
N HIS A 819 4.74 21.16 29.09
CA HIS A 819 5.12 22.55 29.31
C HIS A 819 5.69 23.14 28.02
N PHE A 820 5.09 24.21 27.54
CA PHE A 820 5.53 24.92 26.34
C PHE A 820 6.32 26.18 26.71
N PRO A 821 7.28 26.63 25.87
CA PRO A 821 8.10 27.81 26.17
C PRO A 821 7.27 29.09 26.29
N ALA A 822 7.62 29.98 27.23
CA ALA A 822 6.93 31.25 27.39
C ALA A 822 7.16 32.20 26.20
N HIS A 823 8.36 32.17 25.62
CA HIS A 823 8.76 32.96 24.46
C HIS A 823 9.79 32.18 23.62
N SER A 824 10.13 32.65 22.42
CA SER A 824 10.90 31.87 21.44
C SER A 824 12.29 31.42 21.89
N THR A 825 12.96 32.14 22.80
CA THR A 825 14.28 31.74 23.33
C THR A 825 14.23 30.95 24.64
N ASP A 826 13.06 30.77 25.24
CA ASP A 826 12.91 30.07 26.52
C ASP A 826 13.13 28.57 26.35
N ASN A 827 14.10 28.03 27.09
CA ASN A 827 14.39 26.60 27.15
C ASN A 827 14.38 26.07 28.59
N ARG A 828 13.95 26.88 29.57
CA ARG A 828 14.16 26.65 31.01
C ARG A 828 13.67 25.29 31.48
N TYR A 829 12.43 24.95 31.12
CA TYR A 829 11.79 23.69 31.47
C TYR A 829 12.03 22.57 30.45
N HIS A 830 12.36 22.91 29.20
CA HIS A 830 12.44 21.95 28.10
C HIS A 830 13.23 22.51 26.92
N LEU A 831 14.23 21.75 26.46
CA LEU A 831 15.01 22.09 25.27
C LEU A 831 14.16 21.97 23.98
N GLN A 832 13.94 23.08 23.30
CA GLN A 832 13.03 23.16 22.15
C GLN A 832 13.39 22.21 20.99
N ALA A 833 14.68 21.88 20.79
CA ALA A 833 15.11 20.92 19.77
C ALA A 833 14.40 19.55 19.90
N LEU A 834 14.10 19.12 21.12
CA LEU A 834 13.47 17.83 21.42
C LEU A 834 12.05 17.72 20.86
N ARG A 835 11.40 18.84 20.55
CA ARG A 835 10.08 18.88 19.88
C ARG A 835 10.06 18.13 18.56
N HIS A 836 11.20 17.97 17.87
CA HIS A 836 11.27 17.24 16.61
C HIS A 836 11.43 15.71 16.76
N LEU A 837 11.51 15.16 17.97
CA LEU A 837 11.68 13.71 18.17
C LEU A 837 10.44 12.89 17.78
N TYR A 838 9.27 13.50 17.49
CA TYR A 838 8.10 12.79 16.95
C TYR A 838 8.42 12.02 15.66
N VAL A 839 9.44 12.44 14.91
CA VAL A 839 9.88 11.79 13.67
C VAL A 839 10.29 10.34 13.90
N LEU A 840 10.87 10.01 15.07
CA LEU A 840 11.24 8.65 15.44
C LEU A 840 10.02 7.75 15.75
N ALA A 841 8.84 8.35 15.96
CA ALA A 841 7.59 7.63 16.17
C ALA A 841 6.73 7.54 14.89
N ALA A 842 7.06 8.30 13.85
CA ALA A 842 6.33 8.35 12.59
C ALA A 842 6.67 7.14 11.69
N GLU A 843 5.65 6.41 11.25
CA GLU A 843 5.78 5.30 10.30
C GLU A 843 4.85 5.48 9.09
N PRO A 844 5.26 5.05 7.88
CA PRO A 844 4.42 5.13 6.69
C PRO A 844 3.36 4.04 6.78
N ARG A 845 2.08 4.44 6.87
CA ARG A 845 0.93 3.52 6.96
C ARG A 845 -0.15 3.76 5.90
N LEU A 846 -0.01 4.79 5.08
CA LEU A 846 -0.89 5.01 3.92
C LEU A 846 -0.70 3.90 2.88
N LEU A 847 -1.79 3.22 2.53
CA LEU A 847 -1.84 2.22 1.47
C LEU A 847 -2.54 2.81 0.23
N VAL A 848 -1.80 3.02 -0.84
CA VAL A 848 -2.30 3.62 -2.09
C VAL A 848 -2.52 2.53 -3.14
N PRO A 849 -3.78 2.23 -3.54
CA PRO A 849 -4.01 1.32 -4.63
C PRO A 849 -3.70 2.01 -5.96
N VAL A 850 -2.89 1.38 -6.81
CA VAL A 850 -2.54 1.85 -8.14
C VAL A 850 -3.12 0.87 -9.15
N ASP A 851 -3.89 1.38 -10.11
CA ASP A 851 -4.41 0.55 -11.18
C ASP A 851 -3.28 0.08 -12.10
N VAL A 852 -3.20 -1.23 -12.32
CA VAL A 852 -2.09 -1.86 -13.06
C VAL A 852 -2.02 -1.45 -14.52
N ASP A 853 -3.19 -1.18 -15.12
CA ASP A 853 -3.36 -0.96 -16.57
C ASP A 853 -3.07 0.50 -16.95
N THR A 854 -3.45 1.46 -16.10
CA THR A 854 -3.14 2.90 -16.27
C THR A 854 -1.88 3.35 -15.52
N ASN A 855 -1.42 2.59 -14.53
CA ASN A 855 -0.36 2.94 -13.58
C ASN A 855 -0.63 4.20 -12.74
N MET A 856 -1.89 4.62 -12.62
CA MET A 856 -2.32 5.79 -11.83
C MET A 856 -2.94 5.37 -10.48
N PRO A 857 -2.77 6.17 -9.41
CA PRO A 857 -3.48 5.98 -8.15
C PRO A 857 -5.00 6.00 -8.34
N CYS A 858 -5.70 5.03 -7.76
CA CYS A 858 -7.14 4.85 -7.87
C CYS A 858 -7.80 4.75 -6.49
N TYR A 859 -9.12 4.55 -6.44
CA TYR A 859 -9.80 4.09 -5.22
C TYR A 859 -10.04 2.59 -5.30
N ALA A 860 -9.92 1.87 -4.17
CA ALA A 860 -10.27 0.45 -4.06
C ALA A 860 -10.82 0.12 -2.67
N LEU A 861 -11.80 -0.78 -2.58
CA LEU A 861 -12.38 -1.23 -1.32
C LEU A 861 -11.46 -2.27 -0.66
N LEU A 862 -11.13 -2.09 0.60
CA LEU A 862 -10.35 -3.03 1.43
C LEU A 862 -11.21 -3.61 2.54
N GLU A 863 -10.98 -4.87 2.89
CA GLU A 863 -11.40 -5.52 4.13
C GLU A 863 -10.14 -5.76 4.97
N VAL A 864 -9.99 -5.00 6.07
CA VAL A 864 -8.95 -5.23 7.08
C VAL A 864 -9.50 -6.14 8.17
N THR A 865 -8.64 -6.98 8.74
CA THR A 865 -9.04 -7.91 9.81
C THR A 865 -8.10 -7.77 10.99
N TYR A 866 -8.66 -7.50 12.17
CA TYR A 866 -7.89 -7.33 13.40
C TYR A 866 -7.67 -8.70 14.07
N LYS A 867 -6.53 -8.88 14.73
CA LYS A 867 -6.29 -10.05 15.59
C LYS A 867 -7.15 -9.93 16.85
N GLY A 868 -7.79 -11.01 17.29
CA GLY A 868 -8.46 -11.03 18.59
C GLY A 868 -7.45 -10.79 19.71
N THR A 869 -7.78 -9.90 20.65
CA THR A 869 -6.97 -9.54 21.82
C THR A 869 -7.84 -9.55 23.09
N GLN A 870 -7.25 -9.29 24.26
CA GLN A 870 -7.99 -9.20 25.52
C GLN A 870 -9.07 -8.09 25.55
N TRP A 871 -9.01 -7.11 24.64
CA TRP A 871 -9.97 -6.00 24.57
C TRP A 871 -11.08 -6.18 23.53
N TYR A 872 -10.88 -7.03 22.51
CA TYR A 872 -11.85 -7.23 21.42
C TYR A 872 -11.65 -8.57 20.69
N GLU A 873 -12.76 -9.15 20.24
CA GLU A 873 -12.77 -10.36 19.40
C GLU A 873 -12.26 -10.09 17.97
N GLN A 874 -12.06 -11.14 17.16
CA GLN A 874 -11.50 -10.99 15.81
C GLN A 874 -12.49 -10.31 14.84
N THR A 875 -12.47 -8.98 14.78
CA THR A 875 -13.35 -8.16 13.92
C THR A 875 -12.81 -7.99 12.51
N LYS A 876 -13.70 -7.53 11.62
CA LYS A 876 -13.39 -7.08 10.27
C LYS A 876 -13.97 -5.70 10.04
N GLU A 877 -13.28 -4.89 9.26
CA GLU A 877 -13.69 -3.53 8.91
C GLU A 877 -13.47 -3.30 7.41
N GLU A 878 -14.40 -2.60 6.77
CA GLU A 878 -14.31 -2.25 5.35
C GLU A 878 -13.96 -0.78 5.18
N LEU A 879 -12.88 -0.51 4.46
CA LEU A 879 -12.26 0.81 4.28
C LEU A 879 -12.14 1.12 2.78
N MET A 880 -12.32 2.38 2.39
CA MET A 880 -11.97 2.82 1.04
C MET A 880 -10.52 3.28 1.03
N ALA A 881 -9.67 2.65 0.23
CA ALA A 881 -8.30 3.10 0.00
C ALA A 881 -8.27 4.09 -1.18
N PRO A 882 -7.37 5.11 -1.20
CA PRO A 882 -6.22 5.29 -0.31
C PRO A 882 -6.59 5.80 1.08
N THR A 883 -6.16 5.08 2.11
CA THR A 883 -6.37 5.39 3.53
C THR A 883 -5.18 4.91 4.35
N LEU A 884 -5.02 5.47 5.56
CA LEU A 884 -4.03 5.00 6.51
C LEU A 884 -4.51 3.69 7.14
N LEU A 885 -3.64 2.69 7.16
CA LEU A 885 -3.88 1.45 7.89
C LEU A 885 -3.63 1.64 9.38
N PRO A 886 -4.31 0.91 10.28
CA PRO A 886 -3.89 0.80 11.68
C PRO A 886 -2.55 0.05 11.81
N GLU A 887 -2.00 -0.02 13.02
CA GLU A 887 -0.68 -0.61 13.26
C GLU A 887 -0.58 -2.07 12.76
N LEU A 888 0.47 -2.36 11.97
CA LEU A 888 0.66 -3.62 11.25
C LEU A 888 0.72 -4.86 12.15
N HIS A 889 1.12 -4.71 13.42
CA HIS A 889 1.21 -5.84 14.36
C HIS A 889 -0.17 -6.25 14.92
N LEU A 890 -1.15 -5.35 14.96
CA LEU A 890 -2.54 -5.63 15.37
C LEU A 890 -3.36 -6.31 14.27
N LEU A 891 -3.01 -6.07 13.00
CA LEU A 891 -3.69 -6.64 11.84
C LEU A 891 -3.31 -8.11 11.59
N LYS A 892 -4.28 -8.92 11.16
CA LYS A 892 -4.12 -10.33 10.79
C LYS A 892 -3.85 -10.50 9.29
N GLN A 893 -4.76 -9.98 8.47
CA GLN A 893 -4.66 -9.97 7.01
C GLN A 893 -5.42 -8.76 6.45
N ILE A 894 -5.03 -8.33 5.25
CA ILE A 894 -5.68 -7.29 4.45
C ILE A 894 -6.16 -7.93 3.16
N LYS A 895 -7.40 -7.64 2.76
CA LYS A 895 -7.99 -8.16 1.52
C LYS A 895 -8.53 -7.03 0.65
N VAL A 896 -8.17 -7.00 -0.64
CA VAL A 896 -8.86 -6.16 -1.63
C VAL A 896 -10.21 -6.81 -1.93
N LYS A 897 -11.29 -6.05 -1.75
CA LYS A 897 -12.68 -6.47 -1.91
C LYS A 897 -13.38 -5.69 -3.03
N GLY A 898 -14.60 -6.13 -3.34
CA GLY A 898 -15.51 -5.45 -4.23
C GLY A 898 -15.59 -6.09 -5.63
N PRO A 899 -16.65 -5.77 -6.39
CA PRO A 899 -16.86 -6.35 -7.72
C PRO A 899 -15.95 -5.71 -8.79
N ARG A 900 -15.42 -4.51 -8.54
CA ARG A 900 -14.70 -3.69 -9.52
C ARG A 900 -13.25 -4.06 -9.72
N TYR A 901 -12.55 -4.48 -8.68
CA TYR A 901 -11.18 -4.96 -8.77
C TYR A 901 -11.12 -6.46 -8.54
N TRP A 902 -10.06 -7.10 -9.02
CA TRP A 902 -9.81 -8.49 -8.68
C TRP A 902 -9.42 -8.62 -7.21
N GLU A 903 -9.95 -9.64 -6.54
CA GLU A 903 -9.63 -9.86 -5.12
C GLU A 903 -8.18 -10.30 -4.96
N LEU A 904 -7.57 -9.84 -3.88
CA LEU A 904 -6.20 -10.10 -3.47
C LEU A 904 -6.18 -10.21 -1.93
N LEU A 905 -5.38 -11.14 -1.39
CA LEU A 905 -5.23 -11.33 0.05
C LEU A 905 -3.74 -11.23 0.42
N ILE A 906 -3.43 -10.32 1.34
CA ILE A 906 -2.11 -10.14 1.94
C ILE A 906 -2.20 -10.63 3.39
N ASP A 907 -1.52 -11.75 3.67
CA ASP A 907 -1.45 -12.36 5.00
C ASP A 907 -0.23 -11.82 5.76
N LEU A 908 -0.48 -10.96 6.75
CA LEU A 908 0.58 -10.29 7.51
C LEU A 908 1.32 -11.24 8.47
N SER A 909 0.78 -12.43 8.71
CA SER A 909 1.45 -13.44 9.56
C SER A 909 2.71 -14.02 8.90
N LYS A 910 2.82 -13.95 7.57
CA LYS A 910 3.95 -14.48 6.79
C LYS A 910 5.06 -13.46 6.54
N GLY A 911 4.79 -12.17 6.77
CA GLY A 911 5.78 -11.10 6.68
C GLY A 911 5.17 -9.73 6.42
N THR A 912 5.66 -8.72 7.12
CA THR A 912 5.21 -7.31 6.99
C THR A 912 6.05 -6.49 6.00
N GLN A 913 7.11 -7.06 5.44
CA GLN A 913 8.08 -6.33 4.62
C GLN A 913 7.51 -5.83 3.28
N HIS A 914 6.57 -6.56 2.67
CA HIS A 914 5.93 -6.16 1.41
C HIS A 914 5.26 -4.77 1.46
N LEU A 915 4.76 -4.35 2.62
CA LEU A 915 4.10 -3.05 2.80
C LEU A 915 5.07 -1.89 3.13
N LYS A 916 6.34 -2.19 3.45
CA LYS A 916 7.35 -1.16 3.74
C LYS A 916 7.93 -0.51 2.49
N TYR A 917 7.78 -1.17 1.33
CA TYR A 917 8.20 -0.62 0.04
C TYR A 917 7.09 0.27 -0.52
N ASP A 918 7.26 1.58 -0.32
CA ASP A 918 6.46 2.69 -0.87
C ASP A 918 4.95 2.75 -0.51
N GLY A 919 4.36 1.72 0.09
CA GLY A 919 2.92 1.69 0.41
C GLY A 919 2.02 1.60 -0.83
N VAL A 920 2.56 1.23 -1.99
CA VAL A 920 1.81 1.08 -3.25
C VAL A 920 1.25 -0.34 -3.34
N LEU A 921 -0.04 -0.45 -3.64
CA LEU A 921 -0.71 -1.73 -3.88
C LEU A 921 -1.23 -1.80 -5.31
N TYR A 922 -0.56 -2.58 -6.15
CA TYR A 922 -1.05 -2.83 -7.50
C TYR A 922 -2.38 -3.60 -7.48
N VAL A 923 -3.44 -3.00 -8.02
CA VAL A 923 -4.76 -3.61 -8.17
C VAL A 923 -5.15 -3.62 -9.65
N LYS A 924 -5.86 -4.65 -10.11
CA LYS A 924 -6.32 -4.72 -11.51
C LYS A 924 -7.84 -4.58 -11.60
N LEU A 925 -8.30 -3.62 -12.40
CA LEU A 925 -9.71 -3.41 -12.68
C LEU A 925 -10.33 -4.64 -13.39
N ARG A 926 -11.58 -4.97 -13.07
CA ARG A 926 -12.35 -6.01 -13.76
C ARG A 926 -12.97 -5.43 -15.02
N ALA A 927 -12.62 -6.01 -16.16
CA ALA A 927 -13.21 -5.67 -17.45
C ALA A 927 -14.75 -5.70 -17.41
N GLY A 928 -15.38 -4.58 -17.75
CA GLY A 928 -16.84 -4.39 -17.73
C GLY A 928 -17.36 -3.50 -16.59
N GLN A 929 -16.51 -3.05 -15.66
CA GLN A 929 -16.85 -2.11 -14.59
C GLN A 929 -15.93 -0.88 -14.64
N LEU A 930 -16.48 0.31 -14.36
CA LEU A 930 -15.73 1.57 -14.29
C LEU A 930 -15.01 1.74 -12.96
N SER A 931 -14.02 2.63 -12.92
CA SER A 931 -13.37 3.02 -11.67
C SER A 931 -14.35 3.74 -10.73
N TYR A 932 -14.06 3.74 -9.43
CA TYR A 932 -14.83 4.52 -8.46
C TYR A 932 -14.69 6.05 -8.65
N LYS A 933 -13.69 6.52 -9.42
CA LYS A 933 -13.54 7.94 -9.76
C LYS A 933 -14.61 8.42 -10.75
N GLU A 934 -14.91 7.59 -11.74
CA GLU A 934 -15.83 7.92 -12.84
C GLU A 934 -17.29 7.64 -12.46
N ASP A 935 -17.52 6.55 -11.72
CA ASP A 935 -18.82 6.18 -11.19
C ASP A 935 -18.67 5.74 -9.73
N PRO A 936 -18.92 6.60 -8.72
CA PRO A 936 -18.75 6.21 -7.33
C PRO A 936 -19.76 5.13 -6.88
N MET A 937 -20.95 5.08 -7.48
CA MET A 937 -22.09 4.31 -6.97
C MET A 937 -22.35 3.00 -7.73
N GLY A 938 -21.82 2.83 -8.94
CA GLY A 938 -21.86 1.58 -9.71
C GLY A 938 -23.07 1.43 -10.63
N TRP A 939 -23.77 2.53 -10.94
CA TRP A 939 -24.94 2.53 -11.82
C TRP A 939 -24.57 2.38 -13.31
N GLN A 940 -23.36 2.78 -13.70
CA GLN A 940 -22.90 2.78 -15.09
C GLN A 940 -22.15 1.47 -15.43
N SER A 941 -22.90 0.39 -15.58
CA SER A 941 -22.33 -0.87 -16.06
C SER A 941 -22.14 -0.88 -17.58
N LEU A 942 -20.87 -0.89 -18.02
CA LEU A 942 -20.46 -1.03 -19.42
C LEU A 942 -20.83 -2.39 -20.06
N LEU A 943 -21.46 -3.30 -19.31
CA LEU A 943 -22.05 -4.55 -19.81
C LEU A 943 -23.04 -4.31 -20.96
N ALA A 944 -23.68 -3.13 -21.03
CA ALA A 944 -24.59 -2.79 -22.12
C ALA A 944 -23.90 -2.50 -23.48
N GLN A 945 -22.60 -2.21 -23.51
CA GLN A 945 -21.89 -1.81 -24.75
C GLN A 945 -20.66 -2.66 -25.08
N THR A 946 -19.94 -3.19 -24.08
CA THR A 946 -18.63 -3.86 -24.31
C THR A 946 -18.70 -5.37 -24.48
N VAL A 947 -19.83 -6.01 -24.16
CA VAL A 947 -20.06 -7.45 -24.45
C VAL A 947 -19.94 -7.73 -25.95
N ALA A 948 -20.28 -6.74 -26.81
CA ALA A 948 -20.13 -6.82 -28.26
C ALA A 948 -18.69 -7.05 -28.77
N ASN A 949 -17.65 -6.83 -27.94
CA ASN A 949 -16.24 -6.89 -28.34
C ASN A 949 -15.47 -8.13 -27.84
N ARG A 950 -16.13 -9.16 -27.28
CA ARG A 950 -15.47 -10.46 -27.10
C ARG A 950 -15.28 -11.13 -28.46
N ASN A 951 -14.05 -11.09 -28.98
CA ASN A 951 -13.66 -11.60 -30.31
C ASN A 951 -14.17 -13.03 -30.64
N SER A 952 -14.40 -13.88 -29.65
CA SER A 952 -15.00 -15.22 -29.82
C SER A 952 -16.46 -15.17 -30.28
N GLU A 953 -17.27 -14.30 -29.70
CA GLU A 953 -18.71 -14.17 -30.02
C GLU A 953 -18.87 -13.54 -31.41
N ALA A 954 -18.08 -12.50 -31.73
CA ALA A 954 -18.05 -11.88 -33.05
C ALA A 954 -17.64 -12.86 -34.17
N ARG A 955 -16.65 -13.76 -33.92
CA ARG A 955 -16.25 -14.81 -34.88
C ARG A 955 -17.35 -15.86 -35.06
N ALA A 956 -18.01 -16.31 -33.98
CA ALA A 956 -19.15 -17.23 -34.07
C ALA A 956 -20.31 -16.62 -34.87
N PHE A 957 -20.66 -15.35 -34.63
CA PHE A 957 -21.66 -14.62 -35.42
C PHE A 957 -21.30 -14.52 -36.91
N LYS A 958 -20.01 -14.35 -37.26
CA LYS A 958 -19.56 -14.28 -38.66
C LYS A 958 -19.73 -15.63 -39.37
N ALA A 959 -19.35 -16.73 -38.72
CA ALA A 959 -19.54 -18.09 -39.23
C ALA A 959 -21.03 -18.44 -39.40
N MET A 960 -21.88 -18.12 -38.42
CA MET A 960 -23.34 -18.28 -38.52
C MET A 960 -23.94 -17.51 -39.70
N ARG A 961 -23.54 -16.26 -39.91
CA ARG A 961 -24.03 -15.45 -41.05
C ARG A 961 -23.58 -16.01 -42.40
N ARG A 962 -22.37 -16.57 -42.51
CA ARG A 962 -21.91 -17.26 -43.73
C ARG A 962 -22.67 -18.55 -44.00
N LEU A 963 -22.93 -19.36 -42.96
CA LEU A 963 -23.73 -20.59 -43.07
C LEU A 963 -25.16 -20.27 -43.52
N GLY A 964 -25.80 -19.25 -42.92
CA GLY A 964 -27.13 -18.79 -43.33
C GLY A 964 -27.19 -18.25 -44.77
N ARG A 965 -26.07 -17.77 -45.33
CA ARG A 965 -25.95 -17.38 -46.74
C ARG A 965 -25.56 -18.54 -47.69
N ARG A 966 -25.24 -19.72 -47.14
CA ARG A 966 -24.68 -20.87 -47.87
C ARG A 966 -23.32 -20.58 -48.55
N GLU A 967 -22.57 -19.60 -48.05
CA GLU A 967 -21.27 -19.12 -48.59
C GLU A 967 -20.05 -19.82 -47.95
N MET A 968 -20.25 -20.90 -47.19
CA MET A 968 -19.17 -21.61 -46.46
C MET A 968 -18.35 -22.50 -47.39
N SER A 969 -17.13 -22.07 -47.76
CA SER A 969 -16.18 -22.86 -48.55
C SER A 969 -15.27 -23.79 -47.72
N GLU A 970 -15.23 -23.58 -46.40
CA GLU A 970 -14.41 -24.30 -45.41
C GLU A 970 -15.25 -24.63 -44.17
N THR A 971 -15.07 -25.81 -43.58
CA THR A 971 -15.86 -26.25 -42.41
C THR A 971 -15.14 -26.03 -41.07
N SER A 972 -13.91 -25.50 -41.10
CA SER A 972 -13.06 -25.28 -39.92
C SER A 972 -13.70 -24.38 -38.85
N GLU A 973 -14.47 -23.36 -39.25
CA GLU A 973 -15.23 -22.50 -38.33
C GLU A 973 -16.38 -23.26 -37.66
N LEU A 974 -17.01 -24.21 -38.38
CA LEU A 974 -18.14 -25.02 -37.89
C LEU A 974 -17.68 -26.12 -36.92
N TRP A 975 -16.52 -26.75 -37.19
CA TRP A 975 -15.83 -27.64 -36.25
C TRP A 975 -15.58 -26.94 -34.91
N GLN A 976 -15.13 -25.68 -34.92
CA GLN A 976 -14.89 -24.92 -33.71
C GLN A 976 -16.19 -24.65 -32.92
N ILE A 977 -17.29 -24.26 -33.58
CA ILE A 977 -18.59 -24.08 -32.92
C ILE A 977 -19.11 -25.39 -32.32
N LYS A 978 -18.97 -26.51 -33.03
CA LYS A 978 -19.33 -27.84 -32.55
C LYS A 978 -18.57 -28.19 -31.26
N LEU A 979 -17.25 -27.98 -31.23
CA LEU A 979 -16.41 -28.23 -30.04
C LEU A 979 -16.85 -27.37 -28.85
N VAL A 980 -17.22 -26.10 -29.07
CA VAL A 980 -17.79 -25.24 -28.02
C VAL A 980 -19.07 -25.85 -27.45
N LEU A 981 -20.01 -26.29 -28.29
CA LEU A 981 -21.28 -26.90 -27.85
C LEU A 981 -21.07 -28.24 -27.13
N GLU A 982 -20.12 -29.07 -27.58
CA GLU A 982 -19.77 -30.34 -26.95
C GLU A 982 -19.07 -30.14 -25.60
N PHE A 983 -18.23 -29.12 -25.45
CA PHE A 983 -17.59 -28.77 -24.17
C PHE A 983 -18.61 -28.39 -23.08
N PHE A 984 -19.50 -27.44 -23.38
CA PHE A 984 -20.52 -26.97 -22.43
C PHE A 984 -21.61 -28.02 -22.12
N SER A 985 -21.82 -28.99 -23.01
CA SER A 985 -22.74 -30.13 -22.76
C SER A 985 -22.06 -31.35 -22.10
N SER A 986 -20.76 -31.28 -21.83
CA SER A 986 -20.02 -32.39 -21.22
C SER A 986 -20.35 -32.60 -19.73
N ARG A 987 -20.41 -33.86 -19.31
CA ARG A 987 -20.61 -34.24 -17.88
C ARG A 987 -19.56 -33.63 -16.97
N SER A 988 -18.30 -33.58 -17.44
CA SER A 988 -17.17 -33.02 -16.68
C SER A 988 -17.32 -31.53 -16.35
N HIS A 989 -18.09 -30.79 -17.14
CA HIS A 989 -18.44 -29.39 -16.87
C HIS A 989 -19.68 -29.29 -15.97
N GLN A 990 -20.66 -30.17 -16.15
CA GLN A 990 -21.89 -30.21 -15.34
C GLN A 990 -21.62 -30.60 -13.88
N GLU A 991 -20.74 -31.58 -13.64
CA GLU A 991 -20.29 -31.99 -12.30
C GLU A 991 -19.55 -30.86 -11.57
N ARG A 992 -18.69 -30.10 -12.29
CA ARG A 992 -18.05 -28.90 -11.73
C ARG A 992 -19.05 -27.80 -11.39
N LEU A 993 -20.08 -27.62 -12.21
CA LEU A 993 -21.15 -26.64 -11.97
C LEU A 993 -21.96 -26.98 -10.72
N GLN A 994 -22.28 -28.26 -10.51
CA GLN A 994 -22.99 -28.74 -9.31
C GLN A 994 -22.19 -28.53 -8.03
N ASN A 995 -20.87 -28.74 -8.07
CA ASN A 995 -19.99 -28.54 -6.92
C ASN A 995 -19.78 -27.05 -6.57
N HIS A 996 -19.97 -26.12 -7.52
CA HIS A 996 -19.74 -24.68 -7.33
C HIS A 996 -20.85 -23.78 -7.93
N PRO A 997 -22.08 -23.78 -7.36
CA PRO A 997 -23.24 -23.08 -7.94
C PRO A 997 -23.14 -21.54 -7.94
N LYS A 998 -22.11 -20.95 -7.30
CA LYS A 998 -21.86 -19.50 -7.30
C LYS A 998 -20.94 -19.02 -8.43
N ARG A 999 -20.33 -19.92 -9.21
CA ARG A 999 -19.44 -19.55 -10.33
C ARG A 999 -20.25 -19.38 -11.62
N GLY A 1000 -20.22 -18.17 -12.18
CA GLY A 1000 -20.85 -17.88 -13.46
C GLY A 1000 -20.14 -18.58 -14.63
N LEU A 1001 -20.88 -18.83 -15.70
CA LEU A 1001 -20.34 -19.40 -16.94
C LEU A 1001 -19.41 -18.40 -17.65
N PHE A 1002 -18.35 -18.91 -18.30
CA PHE A 1002 -17.44 -18.08 -19.10
C PHE A 1002 -18.16 -17.31 -20.24
N MET A 1003 -19.22 -17.90 -20.81
CA MET A 1003 -20.12 -17.27 -21.77
C MET A 1003 -21.57 -17.30 -21.26
N ASN A 1004 -22.36 -16.29 -21.63
CA ASN A 1004 -23.76 -16.17 -21.23
C ASN A 1004 -24.57 -17.40 -21.64
N SER A 1005 -25.33 -17.97 -20.69
CA SER A 1005 -26.13 -19.20 -20.88
C SER A 1005 -27.16 -19.10 -22.01
N GLU A 1006 -27.58 -17.90 -22.36
CA GLU A 1006 -28.61 -17.63 -23.39
C GLU A 1006 -28.03 -17.57 -24.81
N PHE A 1007 -26.75 -17.24 -24.97
CA PHE A 1007 -26.15 -17.10 -26.30
C PHE A 1007 -25.94 -18.46 -27.00
N LEU A 1008 -25.41 -19.46 -26.28
CA LEU A 1008 -25.10 -20.78 -26.83
C LEU A 1008 -26.34 -21.52 -27.38
N PRO A 1009 -27.51 -21.51 -26.72
CA PRO A 1009 -28.76 -22.01 -27.32
C PRO A 1009 -29.14 -21.28 -28.61
N VAL A 1010 -28.98 -19.95 -28.69
CA VAL A 1010 -29.30 -19.19 -29.91
C VAL A 1010 -28.37 -19.59 -31.07
N VAL A 1011 -27.06 -19.74 -30.82
CA VAL A 1011 -26.10 -20.27 -31.81
C VAL A 1011 -26.50 -21.66 -32.29
N LYS A 1012 -26.87 -22.55 -31.35
CA LYS A 1012 -27.30 -23.92 -31.68
C LYS A 1012 -28.58 -23.92 -32.51
N CYS A 1013 -29.64 -23.24 -32.06
CA CYS A 1013 -30.93 -23.23 -32.74
C CYS A 1013 -30.86 -22.58 -34.12
N THR A 1014 -30.04 -21.55 -34.32
CA THR A 1014 -29.86 -20.94 -35.64
C THR A 1014 -29.14 -21.88 -36.62
N ILE A 1015 -28.09 -22.58 -36.19
CA ILE A 1015 -27.40 -23.59 -37.02
C ILE A 1015 -28.35 -24.75 -37.35
N ASP A 1016 -28.98 -25.34 -36.33
CA ASP A 1016 -29.99 -26.39 -36.47
C ASP A 1016 -31.06 -25.97 -37.50
N ASN A 1017 -31.69 -24.79 -37.34
CA ASN A 1017 -32.69 -24.27 -38.27
C ASN A 1017 -32.17 -24.09 -39.71
N THR A 1018 -30.94 -23.59 -39.91
CA THR A 1018 -30.39 -23.42 -41.27
C THR A 1018 -30.09 -24.74 -41.97
N LEU A 1019 -29.68 -25.78 -41.21
CA LEU A 1019 -29.44 -27.12 -41.74
C LEU A 1019 -30.76 -27.86 -42.00
N ASP A 1020 -31.75 -27.71 -41.12
CA ASP A 1020 -33.08 -28.29 -41.29
C ASP A 1020 -33.83 -27.67 -42.48
N GLN A 1021 -33.70 -26.35 -42.70
CA GLN A 1021 -34.18 -25.67 -43.91
C GLN A 1021 -33.46 -26.13 -45.19
N TRP A 1022 -32.18 -26.53 -45.10
CA TRP A 1022 -31.44 -27.07 -46.25
C TRP A 1022 -31.86 -28.51 -46.57
N LEU A 1023 -32.05 -29.36 -45.55
CA LEU A 1023 -32.62 -30.71 -45.73
C LEU A 1023 -33.99 -30.65 -46.41
N GLN A 1024 -34.89 -29.79 -45.92
CA GLN A 1024 -36.23 -29.59 -46.50
C GLN A 1024 -36.20 -29.02 -47.94
N ALA A 1025 -35.12 -28.36 -48.33
CA ALA A 1025 -34.93 -27.79 -49.66
C ALA A 1025 -34.27 -28.76 -50.68
N GLY A 1026 -34.24 -30.06 -50.38
CA GLY A 1026 -33.70 -31.11 -51.26
C GLY A 1026 -32.26 -31.58 -50.94
N GLY A 1027 -31.71 -31.20 -49.77
CA GLY A 1027 -30.43 -31.73 -49.29
C GLY A 1027 -30.51 -33.16 -48.75
N ASP A 1028 -31.73 -33.62 -48.45
CA ASP A 1028 -32.06 -34.94 -47.91
C ASP A 1028 -31.67 -36.08 -48.89
N VAL A 1029 -32.00 -35.94 -50.18
CA VAL A 1029 -31.57 -36.85 -51.26
C VAL A 1029 -30.05 -36.92 -51.36
N CYS A 1030 -29.37 -35.78 -51.21
CA CYS A 1030 -27.91 -35.67 -51.30
C CYS A 1030 -27.23 -36.42 -50.13
N VAL A 1031 -27.75 -36.29 -48.90
CA VAL A 1031 -27.27 -37.02 -47.71
C VAL A 1031 -27.54 -38.53 -47.84
N HIS A 1032 -28.68 -38.95 -48.37
CA HIS A 1032 -28.99 -40.36 -48.61
C HIS A 1032 -28.05 -40.98 -49.65
N ALA A 1033 -27.79 -40.28 -50.75
CA ALA A 1033 -26.81 -40.68 -51.75
C ALA A 1033 -25.39 -40.81 -51.14
N TYR A 1034 -25.03 -39.98 -50.15
CA TYR A 1034 -23.72 -40.02 -49.49
C TYR A 1034 -23.57 -41.26 -48.61
N LEU A 1035 -24.61 -41.59 -47.84
CA LEU A 1035 -24.63 -42.79 -47.01
C LEU A 1035 -24.67 -44.10 -47.84
N SER A 1036 -25.12 -44.03 -49.10
CA SER A 1036 -25.18 -45.17 -50.05
C SER A 1036 -24.07 -45.21 -51.09
N GLY A 1037 -23.14 -44.23 -51.11
CA GLY A 1037 -21.99 -44.19 -52.02
C GLY A 1037 -22.30 -43.85 -53.48
N GLN A 1038 -23.42 -43.17 -53.76
CA GLN A 1038 -23.79 -42.71 -55.11
C GLN A 1038 -23.09 -41.39 -55.46
N LEU A 1039 -23.28 -40.86 -56.69
CA LEU A 1039 -22.67 -39.60 -57.14
C LEU A 1039 -23.53 -38.37 -56.77
N PHE A 1040 -22.88 -37.23 -56.51
CA PHE A 1040 -23.51 -35.98 -56.03
C PHE A 1040 -23.54 -34.88 -57.08
N GLU A 1041 -24.48 -33.94 -56.92
CA GLU A 1041 -24.38 -32.63 -57.55
C GLU A 1041 -23.33 -31.75 -56.84
N GLU A 1042 -22.48 -31.10 -57.62
CA GLU A 1042 -21.45 -30.18 -57.11
C GLU A 1042 -22.04 -28.93 -56.42
N SER A 1043 -23.31 -28.60 -56.73
CA SER A 1043 -24.02 -27.42 -56.21
C SER A 1043 -24.27 -27.44 -54.69
N GLN A 1044 -24.42 -28.63 -54.11
CA GLN A 1044 -24.75 -28.82 -52.69
C GLN A 1044 -23.56 -29.33 -51.85
N LEU A 1045 -22.43 -29.60 -52.50
CA LEU A 1045 -21.27 -30.30 -51.95
C LEU A 1045 -20.69 -29.64 -50.68
N SER A 1046 -20.71 -28.30 -50.62
CA SER A 1046 -20.25 -27.50 -49.47
C SER A 1046 -21.18 -27.59 -48.25
N MET A 1047 -22.50 -27.53 -48.48
CA MET A 1047 -23.52 -27.67 -47.43
C MET A 1047 -23.59 -29.09 -46.90
N LEU A 1048 -23.39 -30.10 -47.75
CA LEU A 1048 -23.31 -31.50 -47.34
C LEU A 1048 -22.13 -31.73 -46.39
N ALA A 1049 -20.93 -31.22 -46.71
CA ALA A 1049 -19.79 -31.28 -45.79
C ALA A 1049 -20.06 -30.58 -44.44
N CYS A 1050 -20.71 -29.41 -44.46
CA CYS A 1050 -21.14 -28.72 -43.23
C CYS A 1050 -22.10 -29.59 -42.38
N PHE A 1051 -23.08 -30.24 -43.02
CA PHE A 1051 -24.02 -31.14 -42.37
C PHE A 1051 -23.32 -32.36 -41.73
N LEU A 1052 -22.43 -33.03 -42.47
CA LEU A 1052 -21.64 -34.17 -41.98
C LEU A 1052 -20.80 -33.80 -40.75
N VAL A 1053 -20.11 -32.65 -40.81
CA VAL A 1053 -19.26 -32.14 -39.73
C VAL A 1053 -20.06 -31.86 -38.46
N TYR A 1054 -21.14 -31.06 -38.55
CA TYR A 1054 -21.91 -30.64 -37.38
C TYR A 1054 -22.67 -31.80 -36.72
N HIS A 1055 -23.25 -32.70 -37.50
CA HIS A 1055 -24.01 -33.85 -36.99
C HIS A 1055 -23.15 -35.07 -36.60
N SER A 1056 -21.84 -35.06 -36.87
CA SER A 1056 -20.93 -36.20 -36.61
C SER A 1056 -21.33 -37.46 -37.37
N VAL A 1057 -21.74 -37.33 -38.63
CA VAL A 1057 -22.17 -38.47 -39.45
C VAL A 1057 -20.93 -39.32 -39.80
N PRO A 1058 -20.95 -40.65 -39.55
CA PRO A 1058 -19.82 -41.53 -39.86
C PRO A 1058 -19.54 -41.61 -41.38
N ALA A 1059 -18.32 -42.02 -41.76
CA ALA A 1059 -17.98 -42.24 -43.17
C ALA A 1059 -18.67 -43.51 -43.72
N PRO A 1060 -18.98 -43.59 -45.03
CA PRO A 1060 -19.80 -44.68 -45.58
C PRO A 1060 -19.24 -46.08 -45.30
N TRP A 1061 -17.92 -46.25 -45.25
CA TRP A 1061 -17.22 -47.50 -44.96
C TRP A 1061 -17.39 -48.02 -43.52
N HIS A 1062 -17.88 -47.21 -42.58
CA HIS A 1062 -18.18 -47.62 -41.20
C HIS A 1062 -19.63 -48.09 -41.01
N LEU A 1063 -20.46 -48.00 -42.06
CA LEU A 1063 -21.87 -48.41 -42.07
C LEU A 1063 -22.07 -49.94 -42.33
N PRO A 1064 -21.32 -50.62 -43.22
CA PRO A 1064 -21.55 -52.03 -43.55
C PRO A 1064 -21.31 -53.00 -42.40
N SER A 1065 -20.39 -52.66 -41.49
CA SER A 1065 -20.04 -53.47 -40.31
C SER A 1065 -21.17 -53.66 -39.29
N ILE A 1066 -22.34 -53.03 -39.50
CA ILE A 1066 -23.44 -52.95 -38.53
C ILE A 1066 -24.76 -53.55 -39.06
N GLY A 1067 -24.85 -53.89 -40.36
CA GLY A 1067 -26.06 -54.49 -40.94
C GLY A 1067 -27.27 -53.56 -40.88
N LEU A 1068 -27.29 -52.54 -41.75
CA LEU A 1068 -28.37 -51.56 -41.82
C LEU A 1068 -29.61 -52.05 -42.59
N GLU A 1069 -29.41 -52.95 -43.56
CA GLU A 1069 -30.49 -53.60 -44.31
C GLU A 1069 -31.38 -54.43 -43.36
N GLY A 1070 -32.63 -53.98 -43.18
CA GLY A 1070 -33.64 -54.66 -42.36
C GLY A 1070 -34.03 -53.97 -41.04
N SER A 1071 -33.45 -52.81 -40.70
CA SER A 1071 -33.81 -52.06 -39.49
C SER A 1071 -35.23 -51.49 -39.59
N THR A 1072 -36.17 -51.94 -38.73
CA THR A 1072 -37.61 -51.54 -38.84
C THR A 1072 -38.07 -50.52 -37.79
N SER A 1073 -37.22 -50.18 -36.81
CA SER A 1073 -37.60 -49.26 -35.72
C SER A 1073 -36.50 -48.25 -35.36
N PHE A 1074 -36.92 -47.04 -34.97
CA PHE A 1074 -36.03 -45.98 -34.51
C PHE A 1074 -35.19 -46.39 -33.29
N ALA A 1075 -35.71 -47.23 -32.40
CA ALA A 1075 -35.00 -47.71 -31.22
C ALA A 1075 -33.83 -48.64 -31.58
N GLU A 1076 -34.00 -49.49 -32.59
CA GLU A 1076 -32.94 -50.36 -33.10
C GLU A 1076 -31.82 -49.55 -33.77
N LEU A 1077 -32.19 -48.56 -34.60
CA LEU A 1077 -31.26 -47.59 -35.16
C LEU A 1077 -30.50 -46.84 -34.05
N LEU A 1078 -31.18 -46.41 -32.99
CA LEU A 1078 -30.54 -45.72 -31.86
C LEU A 1078 -29.53 -46.61 -31.15
N PHE A 1079 -29.83 -47.88 -30.92
CA PHE A 1079 -28.87 -48.81 -30.33
C PHE A 1079 -27.66 -49.05 -31.24
N LYS A 1080 -27.87 -49.31 -32.54
CA LYS A 1080 -26.82 -49.51 -33.55
C LYS A 1080 -25.91 -48.26 -33.68
N PHE A 1081 -26.47 -47.08 -33.89
CA PHE A 1081 -25.69 -45.84 -34.07
C PHE A 1081 -25.07 -45.28 -32.78
N LYS A 1082 -25.55 -45.69 -31.59
CA LYS A 1082 -24.89 -45.38 -30.31
C LYS A 1082 -23.52 -46.05 -30.19
N GLN A 1083 -23.30 -47.20 -30.83
CA GLN A 1083 -21.99 -47.87 -30.89
C GLN A 1083 -21.00 -47.04 -31.73
N LEU A 1084 -21.47 -46.40 -32.80
CA LEU A 1084 -20.70 -45.42 -33.61
C LEU A 1084 -20.50 -44.05 -32.94
N LYS A 1085 -20.94 -43.89 -31.67
CA LYS A 1085 -20.87 -42.64 -30.89
C LYS A 1085 -21.58 -41.44 -31.56
N MET A 1086 -22.55 -41.67 -32.45
CA MET A 1086 -23.31 -40.59 -33.09
C MET A 1086 -24.32 -39.97 -32.09
N PRO A 1087 -24.43 -38.62 -32.00
CA PRO A 1087 -25.34 -37.99 -31.06
C PRO A 1087 -26.81 -38.14 -31.51
N VAL A 1088 -27.72 -38.38 -30.57
CA VAL A 1088 -29.16 -38.63 -30.84
C VAL A 1088 -29.82 -37.50 -31.66
N ARG A 1089 -29.33 -36.25 -31.53
CA ARG A 1089 -29.77 -35.08 -32.32
C ARG A 1089 -29.63 -35.25 -33.84
N ALA A 1090 -28.64 -36.03 -34.27
CA ALA A 1090 -28.38 -36.32 -35.68
C ALA A 1090 -29.24 -37.49 -36.14
N LEU A 1091 -29.35 -38.52 -35.31
CA LEU A 1091 -30.21 -39.67 -35.58
C LEU A 1091 -31.68 -39.27 -35.76
N LEU A 1092 -32.19 -38.33 -34.97
CA LEU A 1092 -33.57 -37.83 -35.10
C LEU A 1092 -33.85 -37.25 -36.50
N ARG A 1093 -32.86 -36.58 -37.11
CA ARG A 1093 -32.94 -35.97 -38.45
C ARG A 1093 -32.67 -36.96 -39.57
N LEU A 1094 -31.84 -37.98 -39.32
CA LEU A 1094 -31.54 -39.06 -40.26
C LEU A 1094 -32.59 -40.19 -40.26
N ALA A 1095 -33.44 -40.26 -39.24
CA ALA A 1095 -34.43 -41.34 -39.11
C ALA A 1095 -35.44 -41.40 -40.29
N PRO A 1096 -36.02 -40.29 -40.80
CA PRO A 1096 -36.92 -40.34 -41.96
C PRO A 1096 -36.20 -40.87 -43.22
N LEU A 1097 -34.93 -40.48 -43.40
CA LEU A 1097 -34.07 -40.90 -44.51
C LEU A 1097 -33.71 -42.38 -44.47
N LEU A 1098 -33.43 -42.93 -43.28
CA LEU A 1098 -33.02 -44.32 -43.09
C LEU A 1098 -34.18 -45.32 -42.97
N LEU A 1099 -35.38 -44.86 -42.62
CA LEU A 1099 -36.59 -45.69 -42.47
C LEU A 1099 -37.49 -45.69 -43.72
N GLY A 1100 -37.13 -44.94 -44.77
CA GLY A 1100 -37.83 -44.96 -46.06
C GLY A 1100 -39.25 -44.39 -46.07
N ASN A 1101 -39.68 -43.68 -45.01
CA ASN A 1101 -41.02 -43.14 -44.85
C ASN A 1101 -41.02 -41.60 -44.86
N PRO A 1102 -41.52 -40.95 -45.92
CA PRO A 1102 -41.67 -39.50 -45.98
C PRO A 1102 -42.95 -39.06 -45.24
N GLN A 1103 -42.90 -39.04 -43.91
CA GLN A 1103 -43.82 -38.21 -43.12
C GLN A 1103 -43.03 -37.25 -42.23
N PRO A 1104 -43.36 -35.95 -42.23
CA PRO A 1104 -42.73 -35.01 -41.33
C PRO A 1104 -43.21 -35.27 -39.90
N MET A 1105 -42.33 -35.80 -39.05
CA MET A 1105 -42.53 -35.66 -37.61
C MET A 1105 -42.35 -34.19 -37.24
N VAL A 1106 -43.48 -33.50 -37.11
CA VAL A 1106 -43.54 -32.16 -36.52
C VAL A 1106 -43.11 -32.25 -35.06
N MET A 1107 -42.06 -31.51 -34.70
CA MET A 1107 -41.78 -31.00 -33.35
C MET A 1107 -41.48 -29.51 -33.46
#